data_AF-A0AAW4TDW6-F1
#
_entry.id   AF-A0AAW4TDW6-F1
#
_cell.length_a   1.000
_cell.length_b   1.000
_cell.length_c   1.000
_cell.angle_alpha   90.00
_cell.angle_beta   90.00
_cell.angle_gamma   90.00
#
_symmetry.space_group_name_H-M   'P 1'
#
loop_
_entity.id
_entity.type
_entity.pdbx_description
1 polymer ?
#
loop_
_entity_poly.entity_id
_entity_poly.type
_entity_poly.pdbx_seq_one_letter_code
_entity_poly.pdbx_strand_id
1 'polypeptide(L)'
;MKDFLLSVVRRTVRFKVNPARDLTGSDATSCDWMSTGERPAFDLEPESGGDVVPKGWVYIESRMIRRGAHLVARLHVDTGAGFSDVESFVIPATRLGHVKHIVRIPPEARRLRLSPMHGEGSVRVEFLRITQITRVEKVVRMAEWVIGDLIKFRKTNQARKYNLTWARLLTDLSGAYADCAKLRFHSVPMDYEAYVRKFDTLHQSDIAEIKQHIASFAKMPLISVLMPVCRISIDGLKPTIESVLGQVYENWELCVVVDEMHDPEVISYLKLVSEKDGRIKLAFRDAGGQISIAANDALEMAAGEFAMIIAPNDVVSPHALYFVALKENETGGLNIIYSDKDEIDWRGIRSNECFKSSWNPDLFLSHDLISYLAAYRTSILRKIGGFRVEFEGAQDYDLALRCVKVSGASQICHIPRVLYHTRRGKGPGCAAPDPDDSVGQAGHRALSDYFKDQPGVSVSRGHLAGTYRVQYPLPIPAPRVTVIIPTRDGGPLLKKCIHSLLHGTSYENLEVIVVDNQSESQETVDYLQSLSAQGGVTVLKYDFPFNYSSINNFAVKYASGDILCFLNDDVEASEPNWLKEMVSHAWRPEIGAVGAKLLYADGFIQHAGVVIGIGGFAGHAHKLYPSTHPGYAGRAMLTQNFSAVTGACLVMRRDVFQAVGGFDEENLPVAFNDVDLCLRVREAGYRILWTPYAVLYHYESYSRGDDQMSSEKRARFNGEKSFMLSRWHTDQLDDPYYNENLTLDREDFTIANFPRIYDPWRVKVE
;
A
#
# COMPACT_ATOMS: atom_id res chain seq x y z
N MET A 1 -30.37 -44.08 0.91
CA MET A 1 -30.00 -45.01 -0.19
C MET A 1 -29.46 -44.31 -1.43
N LYS A 2 -30.04 -43.17 -1.87
CA LYS A 2 -29.50 -42.33 -2.97
C LYS A 2 -28.12 -41.73 -2.66
N ASP A 3 -27.91 -41.25 -1.43
CA ASP A 3 -26.59 -40.75 -0.96
C ASP A 3 -25.56 -41.87 -0.70
N PHE A 4 -26.03 -43.09 -0.43
CA PHE A 4 -25.19 -44.27 -0.20
C PHE A 4 -24.77 -44.97 -1.51
N LEU A 5 -25.58 -44.86 -2.58
CA LEU A 5 -25.21 -45.32 -3.93
C LEU A 5 -24.35 -44.29 -4.67
N LEU A 6 -24.49 -42.99 -4.38
CA LEU A 6 -23.59 -41.94 -4.88
C LEU A 6 -22.22 -41.93 -4.21
N SER A 7 -22.07 -42.53 -3.02
CA SER A 7 -20.78 -42.66 -2.33
C SER A 7 -19.92 -43.84 -2.80
N VAL A 8 -20.48 -44.79 -3.56
CA VAL A 8 -19.78 -46.03 -3.98
C VAL A 8 -18.97 -45.88 -5.29
N VAL A 9 -19.13 -44.77 -6.03
CA VAL A 9 -18.34 -44.50 -7.25
C VAL A 9 -17.41 -43.28 -7.11
N ARG A 10 -17.47 -42.57 -5.98
CA ARG A 10 -16.69 -41.34 -5.74
C ARG A 10 -15.44 -41.64 -4.91
N ARG A 11 -14.26 -41.64 -5.54
CA ARG A 11 -12.97 -41.63 -4.83
C ARG A 11 -12.71 -40.23 -4.25
N THR A 12 -13.30 -39.95 -3.09
CA THR A 12 -12.92 -38.80 -2.25
C THR A 12 -11.84 -39.24 -1.29
N VAL A 13 -10.68 -38.59 -1.34
CA VAL A 13 -9.57 -38.86 -0.43
C VAL A 13 -9.42 -37.65 0.50
N ARG A 14 -9.39 -37.92 1.80
CA ARG A 14 -9.01 -36.94 2.82
C ARG A 14 -7.50 -37.02 3.03
N PHE A 15 -6.86 -35.87 3.18
CA PHE A 15 -5.43 -35.77 3.38
C PHE A 15 -5.13 -35.23 4.77
N LYS A 16 -4.23 -35.94 5.47
CA LYS A 16 -3.51 -35.39 6.60
C LYS A 16 -2.43 -34.44 6.07
N VAL A 17 -2.34 -33.26 6.68
CA VAL A 17 -1.29 -32.28 6.38
C VAL A 17 -0.15 -32.48 7.38
N ASN A 18 1.01 -32.93 6.88
CA ASN A 18 2.19 -33.15 7.71
C ASN A 18 3.22 -32.04 7.44
N PRO A 19 3.74 -31.33 8.46
CA PRO A 19 4.71 -30.27 8.26
C PRO A 19 5.99 -30.84 7.65
N ALA A 20 6.46 -30.26 6.54
CA ALA A 20 7.66 -30.71 5.83
C ALA A 20 8.79 -29.68 5.85
N ARG A 21 8.47 -28.39 5.74
CA ARG A 21 9.46 -27.29 5.71
C ARG A 21 8.86 -25.98 6.21
N ASP A 22 9.68 -25.16 6.87
CA ASP A 22 9.39 -23.79 7.35
C ASP A 22 8.08 -23.64 8.13
N LEU A 23 7.71 -24.68 8.88
CA LEU A 23 6.48 -24.75 9.66
C LEU A 23 6.76 -25.30 11.05
N THR A 24 6.28 -24.59 12.07
CA THR A 24 6.30 -25.02 13.47
C THR A 24 4.87 -25.09 13.99
N GLY A 25 4.53 -26.17 14.69
CA GLY A 25 3.19 -26.37 15.27
C GLY A 25 3.15 -25.91 16.72
N SER A 26 1.99 -25.45 17.20
CA SER A 26 1.80 -25.16 18.62
C SER A 26 1.59 -26.42 19.47
N ASP A 27 1.17 -27.54 18.85
CA ASP A 27 1.10 -28.90 19.41
C ASP A 27 0.93 -29.94 18.28
N ALA A 28 1.33 -31.21 18.51
CA ALA A 28 1.33 -32.29 17.51
C ALA A 28 -0.06 -32.68 16.95
N THR A 29 -1.15 -32.20 17.55
CA THR A 29 -2.55 -32.43 17.14
C THR A 29 -3.27 -31.16 16.69
N SER A 30 -2.60 -30.00 16.73
CA SER A 30 -3.23 -28.72 16.36
C SER A 30 -3.35 -28.55 14.85
N CYS A 31 -4.44 -27.94 14.39
CA CYS A 31 -4.59 -27.50 13.00
C CYS A 31 -3.81 -26.21 12.71
N ASP A 32 -3.11 -25.66 13.70
CA ASP A 32 -2.48 -24.34 13.73
C ASP A 32 -0.96 -24.42 13.59
N TRP A 33 -0.44 -23.68 12.62
CA TRP A 33 0.96 -23.70 12.26
C TRP A 33 1.47 -22.28 12.07
N MET A 34 2.70 -22.04 12.51
CA MET A 34 3.45 -20.82 12.22
C MET A 34 4.43 -21.09 11.09
N SER A 35 4.39 -20.26 10.05
CA SER A 35 5.40 -20.25 9.01
C SER A 35 6.58 -19.39 9.43
N THR A 36 7.77 -19.97 9.44
CA THR A 36 9.01 -19.35 9.94
C THR A 36 10.04 -19.07 8.84
N GLY A 37 9.64 -19.16 7.57
CA GLY A 37 10.55 -19.06 6.44
C GLY A 37 9.80 -18.79 5.13
N GLU A 38 10.54 -18.66 4.04
CA GLU A 38 9.97 -18.20 2.78
C GLU A 38 8.99 -19.20 2.14
N ARG A 39 9.21 -20.52 2.26
CA ARG A 39 8.44 -21.50 1.48
C ARG A 39 7.87 -22.61 2.37
N PRO A 40 6.90 -22.30 3.25
CA PRO A 40 6.23 -23.30 4.07
C PRO A 40 5.61 -24.38 3.21
N ALA A 41 5.71 -25.64 3.66
CA ALA A 41 5.19 -26.77 2.91
C ALA A 41 4.68 -27.88 3.82
N PHE A 42 3.50 -28.41 3.49
CA PHE A 42 2.94 -29.63 4.05
C PHE A 42 3.02 -30.77 3.03
N ASP A 43 3.55 -31.92 3.44
CA ASP A 43 3.36 -33.17 2.72
C ASP A 43 1.95 -33.70 2.97
N LEU A 44 1.30 -34.15 1.90
CA LEU A 44 -0.08 -34.62 1.95
C LEU A 44 -0.12 -36.15 1.94
N GLU A 45 -0.58 -36.73 3.03
CA GLU A 45 -0.74 -38.18 3.18
C GLU A 45 -2.23 -38.58 3.22
N PRO A 46 -2.67 -39.56 2.41
CA PRO A 46 -4.03 -40.07 2.47
C PRO A 46 -4.36 -40.68 3.84
N GLU A 47 -5.42 -40.21 4.51
CA GLU A 47 -5.86 -40.73 5.82
C GLU A 47 -6.23 -42.22 5.78
N SER A 48 -6.64 -42.73 4.62
CA SER A 48 -7.05 -44.13 4.44
C SER A 48 -5.87 -45.11 4.32
N GLY A 49 -4.62 -44.65 4.43
CA GLY A 49 -3.42 -45.50 4.43
C GLY A 49 -3.07 -46.17 3.09
N GLY A 50 -3.68 -45.75 1.98
CA GLY A 50 -3.37 -46.25 0.63
C GLY A 50 -2.72 -45.19 -0.25
N ASP A 51 -1.75 -45.59 -1.08
CA ASP A 51 -0.92 -44.75 -1.98
C ASP A 51 -1.67 -44.06 -3.15
N VAL A 52 -2.99 -43.90 -3.08
CA VAL A 52 -3.77 -43.45 -4.23
C VAL A 52 -4.01 -41.95 -4.20
N VAL A 53 -3.09 -41.21 -4.80
CA VAL A 53 -3.33 -39.82 -5.22
C VAL A 53 -4.46 -39.81 -6.28
N PRO A 54 -5.54 -39.02 -6.09
CA PRO A 54 -6.59 -38.88 -7.11
C PRO A 54 -6.04 -38.28 -8.41
N LYS A 55 -6.33 -38.92 -9.56
CA LYS A 55 -5.79 -38.56 -10.89
C LYS A 55 -6.88 -38.07 -11.83
N GLY A 56 -6.48 -37.28 -12.84
CA GLY A 56 -7.42 -36.70 -13.80
C GLY A 56 -8.10 -35.46 -13.23
N TRP A 57 -9.36 -35.21 -13.61
CA TRP A 57 -10.10 -34.07 -13.08
C TRP A 57 -10.46 -34.30 -11.62
N VAL A 58 -10.11 -33.36 -10.76
CA VAL A 58 -10.39 -33.42 -9.33
C VAL A 58 -10.99 -32.12 -8.84
N TYR A 59 -11.79 -32.23 -7.79
CA TYR A 59 -12.37 -31.12 -7.03
C TYR A 59 -11.72 -31.08 -5.65
N ILE A 60 -11.07 -29.97 -5.34
CA ILE A 60 -10.39 -29.71 -4.07
C ILE A 60 -11.32 -28.91 -3.17
N GLU A 61 -11.49 -29.38 -1.94
CA GLU A 61 -12.23 -28.68 -0.89
C GLU A 61 -11.40 -28.61 0.39
N SER A 62 -11.28 -27.43 0.97
CA SER A 62 -10.54 -27.21 2.21
C SER A 62 -11.06 -25.99 2.97
N ARG A 63 -10.77 -25.93 4.26
CA ARG A 63 -10.84 -24.69 5.05
C ARG A 63 -9.44 -24.35 5.56
N MET A 64 -8.90 -23.29 5.00
CA MET A 64 -7.52 -22.83 5.16
C MET A 64 -7.50 -21.34 5.51
N ILE A 65 -7.35 -21.04 6.79
CA ILE A 65 -7.26 -19.67 7.32
C ILE A 65 -5.78 -19.31 7.40
N ARG A 66 -5.40 -18.14 6.86
CA ARG A 66 -3.99 -17.74 6.77
C ARG A 66 -3.84 -16.26 7.11
N ARG A 67 -2.70 -15.91 7.70
CA ARG A 67 -2.26 -14.53 7.95
C ARG A 67 -0.80 -14.42 7.52
N GLY A 68 -0.42 -13.29 6.94
CA GLY A 68 0.89 -13.07 6.33
C GLY A 68 0.82 -12.17 5.09
N ALA A 69 1.98 -11.78 4.57
CA ALA A 69 2.07 -10.84 3.46
C ALA A 69 1.71 -11.44 2.09
N HIS A 70 1.97 -12.74 1.87
CA HIS A 70 1.75 -13.39 0.57
C HIS A 70 0.89 -14.66 0.69
N LEU A 71 -0.42 -14.48 0.59
CA LEU A 71 -1.42 -15.53 0.88
C LEU A 71 -1.79 -16.39 -0.34
N VAL A 72 -0.88 -16.59 -1.30
CA VAL A 72 -1.15 -17.46 -2.47
C VAL A 72 -0.81 -18.91 -2.10
N ALA A 73 -1.79 -19.82 -2.12
CA ALA A 73 -1.56 -21.25 -1.91
C ALA A 73 -1.29 -21.98 -3.23
N ARG A 74 -0.39 -22.96 -3.20
CA ARG A 74 -0.05 -23.84 -4.33
C ARG A 74 -0.08 -25.30 -3.90
N LEU A 75 -0.56 -26.17 -4.79
CA LEU A 75 -0.47 -27.61 -4.69
C LEU A 75 0.53 -28.13 -5.71
N HIS A 76 1.65 -28.62 -5.23
CA HIS A 76 2.71 -29.21 -6.02
C HIS A 76 2.43 -30.69 -6.23
N VAL A 77 2.73 -31.17 -7.43
CA VAL A 77 2.62 -32.58 -7.80
C VAL A 77 4.03 -33.10 -8.06
N ASP A 78 4.32 -34.29 -7.53
CA ASP A 78 5.51 -35.05 -7.87
C ASP A 78 5.14 -36.19 -8.84
N THR A 79 5.69 -36.13 -10.05
CA THR A 79 5.53 -37.13 -11.12
C THR A 79 6.65 -38.19 -11.13
N GLY A 80 7.59 -38.12 -10.19
CA GLY A 80 8.70 -39.07 -10.02
C GLY A 80 10.09 -38.42 -10.08
N ALA A 81 10.19 -37.13 -10.38
CA ALA A 81 11.43 -36.35 -10.38
C ALA A 81 11.59 -35.47 -9.12
N GLY A 82 10.67 -35.55 -8.17
CA GLY A 82 10.58 -34.65 -7.01
C GLY A 82 9.62 -33.49 -7.25
N PHE A 83 9.40 -32.69 -6.20
CA PHE A 83 8.53 -31.51 -6.29
C PHE A 83 9.20 -30.38 -7.06
N SER A 84 8.46 -29.82 -8.01
CA SER A 84 8.85 -28.66 -8.82
C SER A 84 7.83 -27.54 -8.68
N ASP A 85 8.27 -26.29 -8.85
CA ASP A 85 7.37 -25.14 -8.93
C ASP A 85 6.62 -25.09 -10.28
N VAL A 86 7.17 -25.74 -11.32
CA VAL A 86 6.58 -25.83 -12.67
C VAL A 86 5.35 -26.75 -12.67
N GLU A 87 5.40 -27.84 -11.90
CA GLU A 87 4.29 -28.80 -11.76
C GLU A 87 3.42 -28.48 -10.53
N SER A 88 2.89 -27.25 -10.48
CA SER A 88 2.03 -26.78 -9.38
C SER A 88 0.73 -26.13 -9.84
N PHE A 89 -0.31 -26.22 -9.01
CA PHE A 89 -1.60 -25.56 -9.22
C PHE A 89 -1.90 -24.55 -8.13
N VAL A 90 -2.39 -23.38 -8.50
CA VAL A 90 -2.82 -22.36 -7.53
C VAL A 90 -4.16 -22.77 -6.93
N ILE A 91 -4.28 -22.67 -5.61
CA ILE A 91 -5.50 -22.98 -4.88
C ILE A 91 -6.02 -21.68 -4.23
N PRO A 92 -6.93 -20.95 -4.90
CA PRO A 92 -7.50 -19.74 -4.32
C PRO A 92 -8.42 -20.08 -3.15
N ALA A 93 -8.33 -19.28 -2.09
CA ALA A 93 -9.27 -19.29 -0.97
C ALA A 93 -10.10 -18.00 -0.95
N THR A 94 -11.27 -18.09 -0.34
CA THR A 94 -12.08 -16.92 0.05
C THR A 94 -11.48 -16.21 1.25
N ARG A 95 -11.96 -15.00 1.57
CA ARG A 95 -11.56 -14.23 2.76
C ARG A 95 -11.79 -14.99 4.08
N LEU A 96 -12.79 -15.88 4.12
CA LEU A 96 -13.09 -16.74 5.27
C LEU A 96 -12.28 -18.06 5.27
N GLY A 97 -11.34 -18.22 4.33
CA GLY A 97 -10.48 -19.40 4.23
C GLY A 97 -11.10 -20.59 3.51
N HIS A 98 -12.33 -20.51 3.00
CA HIS A 98 -12.90 -21.61 2.22
C HIS A 98 -12.21 -21.74 0.86
N VAL A 99 -11.79 -22.97 0.54
CA VAL A 99 -11.18 -23.36 -0.72
C VAL A 99 -12.14 -24.29 -1.45
N LYS A 100 -12.47 -23.95 -2.69
CA LYS A 100 -13.16 -24.84 -3.62
C LYS A 100 -12.58 -24.64 -5.02
N HIS A 101 -11.87 -25.62 -5.56
CA HIS A 101 -11.18 -25.45 -6.85
C HIS A 101 -11.11 -26.75 -7.67
N ILE A 102 -11.15 -26.61 -8.99
CA ILE A 102 -11.06 -27.74 -9.93
C ILE A 102 -9.71 -27.68 -10.63
N VAL A 103 -8.96 -28.78 -10.55
CA VAL A 103 -7.67 -28.94 -11.24
C VAL A 103 -7.60 -30.29 -11.94
N ARG A 104 -6.63 -30.45 -12.84
CA ARG A 104 -6.36 -31.74 -13.49
C ARG A 104 -5.01 -32.27 -13.02
N ILE A 105 -5.03 -33.25 -12.13
CA ILE A 105 -3.81 -33.90 -11.64
C ILE A 105 -3.30 -34.88 -12.72
N PRO A 106 -2.00 -34.81 -13.10
CA PRO A 106 -1.39 -35.71 -14.08
C PRO A 106 -1.55 -37.20 -13.70
N PRO A 107 -1.69 -38.12 -14.67
CA PRO A 107 -1.77 -39.55 -14.38
C PRO A 107 -0.48 -40.13 -13.76
N GLU A 108 0.65 -39.46 -13.93
CA GLU A 108 1.96 -39.82 -13.37
C GLU A 108 2.11 -39.37 -11.91
N ALA A 109 1.17 -38.61 -11.35
CA ALA A 109 1.22 -38.10 -9.99
C ALA A 109 1.38 -39.22 -8.96
N ARG A 110 2.41 -39.09 -8.11
CA ARG A 110 2.75 -40.02 -7.03
C ARG A 110 2.53 -39.41 -5.65
N ARG A 111 2.93 -38.15 -5.45
CA ARG A 111 2.80 -37.43 -4.19
C ARG A 111 2.28 -36.01 -4.42
N LEU A 112 1.66 -35.46 -3.39
CA LEU A 112 1.18 -34.09 -3.38
C LEU A 112 1.80 -33.32 -2.20
N ARG A 113 2.08 -32.04 -2.42
CA ARG A 113 2.57 -31.13 -1.38
C ARG A 113 1.82 -29.82 -1.45
N LEU A 114 1.36 -29.34 -0.32
CA LEU A 114 0.66 -28.07 -0.19
C LEU A 114 1.64 -27.01 0.32
N SER A 115 1.85 -25.98 -0.48
CA SER A 115 2.47 -24.73 -0.04
C SER A 115 1.33 -23.75 0.29
N PRO A 116 0.99 -23.54 1.57
CA PRO A 116 -0.20 -22.78 1.95
C PRO A 116 -0.04 -21.28 1.68
N MET A 117 1.18 -20.74 1.67
CA MET A 117 1.49 -19.32 1.47
C MET A 117 2.99 -19.16 1.17
N HIS A 118 3.45 -17.92 1.01
CA HIS A 118 4.87 -17.56 0.93
C HIS A 118 5.21 -16.56 2.04
N GLY A 119 6.43 -16.67 2.59
CA GLY A 119 6.89 -15.84 3.71
C GLY A 119 6.31 -16.24 5.07
N GLU A 120 6.71 -15.47 6.08
CA GLU A 120 6.30 -15.68 7.47
C GLU A 120 4.80 -15.38 7.71
N GLY A 121 4.19 -16.12 8.64
CA GLY A 121 2.80 -15.92 8.99
C GLY A 121 2.17 -17.08 9.75
N SER A 122 0.84 -17.10 9.83
CA SER A 122 0.09 -18.18 10.48
C SER A 122 -0.81 -18.90 9.48
N VAL A 123 -0.95 -20.21 9.66
CA VAL A 123 -1.72 -21.10 8.79
C VAL A 123 -2.51 -22.07 9.64
N ARG A 124 -3.84 -22.03 9.52
CA ARG A 124 -4.74 -23.06 10.02
C ARG A 124 -5.33 -23.85 8.86
N VAL A 125 -5.07 -25.16 8.81
CA VAL A 125 -5.72 -26.07 7.85
C VAL A 125 -6.63 -27.03 8.62
N GLU A 126 -7.94 -26.78 8.59
CA GLU A 126 -8.91 -27.61 9.32
C GLU A 126 -9.13 -28.96 8.62
N PHE A 127 -9.14 -28.96 7.28
CA PHE A 127 -9.23 -30.18 6.48
C PHE A 127 -8.79 -29.94 5.04
N LEU A 128 -8.40 -31.01 4.33
CA LEU A 128 -8.18 -31.01 2.88
C LEU A 128 -8.76 -32.28 2.27
N ARG A 129 -9.63 -32.13 1.27
CA ARG A 129 -10.27 -33.24 0.55
C ARG A 129 -10.11 -33.05 -0.94
N ILE A 130 -9.79 -34.14 -1.64
CA ILE A 130 -9.70 -34.17 -3.09
C ILE A 130 -10.64 -35.27 -3.60
N THR A 131 -11.62 -34.87 -4.41
CA THR A 131 -12.62 -35.76 -4.99
C THR A 131 -12.37 -35.89 -6.49
N GLN A 132 -12.19 -37.12 -6.99
CA GLN A 132 -12.15 -37.36 -8.43
C GLN A 132 -13.53 -37.06 -9.04
N ILE A 133 -13.56 -36.28 -10.12
CA ILE A 133 -14.79 -35.87 -10.80
C ILE A 133 -14.77 -36.25 -12.27
N THR A 134 -15.95 -36.45 -12.84
CA THR A 134 -16.12 -36.72 -14.27
C THR A 134 -16.01 -35.45 -15.12
N ARG A 135 -15.84 -35.59 -16.44
CA ARG A 135 -15.86 -34.45 -17.37
C ARG A 135 -17.18 -33.68 -17.34
N VAL A 136 -18.31 -34.39 -17.11
CA VAL A 136 -19.64 -33.78 -17.02
C VAL A 136 -19.76 -32.96 -15.74
N GLU A 137 -19.38 -33.53 -14.59
CA GLU A 137 -19.39 -32.83 -13.31
C GLU A 137 -18.47 -31.60 -13.31
N LYS A 138 -17.31 -31.69 -13.98
CA LYS A 138 -16.41 -30.55 -14.20
C LYS A 138 -17.15 -29.39 -14.87
N VAL A 139 -17.85 -29.66 -15.96
CA VAL A 139 -18.60 -28.65 -16.73
C VAL A 139 -19.73 -28.05 -15.90
N VAL A 140 -20.51 -28.89 -15.22
CA VAL A 140 -21.62 -28.43 -14.36
C VAL A 140 -21.12 -27.49 -13.27
N ARG A 141 -20.07 -27.88 -12.53
CA ARG A 141 -19.52 -27.07 -11.44
C ARG A 141 -18.87 -25.78 -11.93
N MET A 142 -18.17 -25.81 -13.07
CA MET A 142 -17.64 -24.59 -13.69
C MET A 142 -18.78 -23.64 -14.06
N ALA A 143 -19.85 -24.15 -14.66
CA ALA A 143 -21.01 -23.35 -15.05
C ALA A 143 -21.73 -22.76 -13.83
N GLU A 144 -22.00 -23.55 -12.79
CA GLU A 144 -22.61 -23.08 -11.53
C GLU A 144 -21.83 -21.90 -10.92
N TRP A 145 -20.50 -21.96 -10.93
CA TRP A 145 -19.66 -20.88 -10.42
C TRP A 145 -19.64 -19.65 -11.31
N VAL A 146 -19.44 -19.82 -12.61
CA VAL A 146 -19.45 -18.68 -13.55
C VAL A 146 -20.82 -18.01 -13.53
N ILE A 147 -21.92 -18.77 -13.42
CA ILE A 147 -23.28 -18.25 -13.25
C ILE A 147 -23.41 -17.48 -11.93
N GLY A 148 -22.92 -18.04 -10.82
CA GLY A 148 -22.94 -17.37 -9.52
C GLY A 148 -22.19 -16.03 -9.55
N ASP A 149 -21.00 -16.00 -10.15
CA ASP A 149 -20.20 -14.78 -10.30
C ASP A 149 -20.84 -13.81 -11.30
N LEU A 150 -21.40 -14.28 -12.42
CA LEU A 150 -22.15 -13.45 -13.36
C LEU A 150 -23.34 -12.77 -12.70
N ILE A 151 -24.07 -13.47 -11.82
CA ILE A 151 -25.19 -12.89 -11.05
C ILE A 151 -24.66 -11.89 -10.03
N LYS A 152 -23.61 -12.25 -9.29
CA LYS A 152 -22.98 -11.41 -8.26
C LYS A 152 -22.43 -10.10 -8.83
N PHE A 153 -21.74 -10.18 -9.97
CA PHE A 153 -21.06 -9.07 -10.62
C PHE A 153 -21.88 -8.42 -11.74
N ARG A 154 -23.14 -8.84 -11.96
CA ARG A 154 -24.01 -8.34 -13.04
C ARG A 154 -24.13 -6.81 -13.08
N LYS A 155 -24.09 -6.19 -11.89
CA LYS A 155 -24.25 -4.73 -11.70
C LYS A 155 -22.91 -4.02 -11.45
N THR A 156 -21.79 -4.72 -11.51
CA THR A 156 -20.47 -4.11 -11.29
C THR A 156 -19.69 -4.02 -12.60
N ASN A 157 -18.79 -3.04 -12.70
CA ASN A 157 -17.89 -2.93 -13.85
C ASN A 157 -16.94 -4.13 -13.97
N GLN A 158 -16.77 -4.94 -12.91
CA GLN A 158 -15.90 -6.13 -12.91
C GLN A 158 -16.36 -7.20 -13.92
N ALA A 159 -17.67 -7.46 -14.08
CA ALA A 159 -18.14 -8.46 -15.06
C ALA A 159 -17.79 -8.06 -16.50
N ARG A 160 -17.96 -6.78 -16.84
CA ARG A 160 -17.52 -6.24 -18.13
C ARG A 160 -16.00 -6.26 -18.28
N LYS A 161 -15.26 -5.91 -17.22
CA LYS A 161 -13.79 -5.82 -17.20
C LYS A 161 -13.10 -7.16 -17.46
N TYR A 162 -13.67 -8.26 -16.98
CA TYR A 162 -13.17 -9.63 -17.26
C TYR A 162 -13.86 -10.29 -18.46
N ASN A 163 -14.64 -9.55 -19.25
CA ASN A 163 -15.46 -10.07 -20.35
C ASN A 163 -16.29 -11.29 -19.92
N LEU A 164 -16.82 -11.27 -18.70
CA LEU A 164 -17.71 -12.29 -18.16
C LEU A 164 -19.12 -11.99 -18.67
N THR A 165 -19.53 -12.71 -19.71
CA THR A 165 -20.86 -12.60 -20.31
C THR A 165 -21.55 -13.96 -20.38
N TRP A 166 -22.88 -13.95 -20.45
CA TRP A 166 -23.66 -15.16 -20.72
C TRP A 166 -23.28 -15.82 -22.04
N ALA A 167 -22.87 -15.03 -23.05
CA ALA A 167 -22.34 -15.56 -24.31
C ALA A 167 -21.03 -16.33 -24.08
N ARG A 168 -20.09 -15.76 -23.33
CA ARG A 168 -18.79 -16.40 -23.04
C ARG A 168 -18.93 -17.65 -22.17
N LEU A 169 -19.90 -17.69 -21.25
CA LEU A 169 -20.26 -18.92 -20.53
C LEU A 169 -20.58 -20.08 -21.49
N LEU A 170 -21.28 -19.79 -22.60
CA LEU A 170 -21.69 -20.79 -23.59
C LEU A 170 -20.59 -21.11 -24.60
N THR A 171 -19.76 -20.14 -24.98
CA THR A 171 -18.72 -20.32 -26.03
C THR A 171 -17.35 -20.71 -25.49
N ASP A 172 -16.98 -20.28 -24.27
CA ASP A 172 -15.68 -20.50 -23.63
C ASP A 172 -15.82 -20.62 -22.10
N LEU A 173 -16.49 -21.68 -21.65
CA LEU A 173 -16.69 -21.92 -20.22
C LEU A 173 -15.38 -22.06 -19.44
N SER A 174 -14.34 -22.65 -20.05
CA SER A 174 -13.07 -22.90 -19.36
C SER A 174 -12.28 -21.60 -19.17
N GLY A 175 -12.26 -20.71 -20.17
CA GLY A 175 -11.66 -19.38 -20.03
C GLY A 175 -12.46 -18.47 -19.10
N ALA A 176 -13.80 -18.49 -19.18
CA ALA A 176 -14.65 -17.74 -18.25
C ALA A 176 -14.44 -18.19 -16.79
N TYR A 177 -14.33 -19.50 -16.54
CA TYR A 177 -14.02 -20.04 -15.21
C TYR A 177 -12.63 -19.62 -14.71
N ALA A 178 -11.62 -19.63 -15.59
CA ALA A 178 -10.27 -19.17 -15.24
C ALA A 178 -10.23 -17.67 -14.88
N ASP A 179 -11.01 -16.84 -15.58
CA ASP A 179 -11.14 -15.41 -15.28
C ASP A 179 -11.91 -15.15 -13.99
N CYS A 180 -13.00 -15.90 -13.72
CA CYS A 180 -13.67 -15.91 -12.42
C CYS A 180 -12.73 -16.31 -11.28
N ALA A 181 -11.80 -17.25 -11.51
CA ALA A 181 -10.81 -17.62 -10.50
C ALA A 181 -9.85 -16.47 -10.14
N LYS A 182 -9.59 -15.53 -11.06
CA LYS A 182 -8.80 -14.31 -10.80
C LYS A 182 -9.54 -13.28 -9.95
N LEU A 183 -10.87 -13.34 -9.90
CA LEU A 183 -11.70 -12.52 -9.01
C LEU A 183 -11.72 -13.04 -7.56
N ARG A 184 -11.07 -14.17 -7.28
CA ARG A 184 -11.00 -14.73 -5.93
C ARG A 184 -9.93 -14.01 -5.10
N PHE A 185 -10.23 -13.80 -3.83
CA PHE A 185 -9.44 -12.98 -2.91
C PHE A 185 -8.00 -13.46 -2.70
N HIS A 186 -7.65 -14.73 -2.93
CA HIS A 186 -6.27 -15.24 -2.89
C HIS A 186 -5.80 -15.88 -4.22
N SER A 187 -6.24 -15.37 -5.38
CA SER A 187 -5.61 -15.66 -6.68
C SER A 187 -4.15 -15.16 -6.77
N VAL A 188 -3.39 -15.64 -7.75
CA VAL A 188 -2.05 -15.08 -8.03
C VAL A 188 -2.18 -13.62 -8.47
N PRO A 189 -1.42 -12.70 -7.86
CA PRO A 189 -1.26 -11.35 -8.38
C PRO A 189 -0.67 -11.33 -9.80
N MET A 190 -0.82 -10.21 -10.48
CA MET A 190 -0.06 -9.95 -11.70
C MET A 190 1.42 -9.82 -11.35
N ASP A 191 2.29 -10.57 -12.02
CA ASP A 191 3.74 -10.34 -11.94
C ASP A 191 4.15 -9.10 -12.73
N TYR A 192 5.29 -8.53 -12.35
CA TYR A 192 5.72 -7.24 -12.90
C TYR A 192 6.13 -7.33 -14.37
N GLU A 193 6.71 -8.44 -14.83
CA GLU A 193 7.04 -8.64 -16.25
C GLU A 193 5.77 -8.63 -17.12
N ALA A 194 4.70 -9.27 -16.65
CA ALA A 194 3.39 -9.25 -17.30
C ALA A 194 2.75 -7.86 -17.27
N TYR A 195 2.93 -7.10 -16.19
CA TYR A 195 2.53 -5.68 -16.13
C TYR A 195 3.25 -4.87 -17.20
N VAL A 196 4.58 -4.93 -17.26
CA VAL A 196 5.40 -4.18 -18.23
C VAL A 196 4.97 -4.49 -19.65
N ARG A 197 4.84 -5.78 -20.00
CA ARG A 197 4.42 -6.21 -21.34
C ARG A 197 3.03 -5.71 -21.74
N LYS A 198 2.10 -5.59 -20.79
CA LYS A 198 0.70 -5.26 -21.08
C LYS A 198 0.40 -3.76 -21.03
N PHE A 199 1.02 -3.03 -20.11
CA PHE A 199 0.61 -1.67 -19.74
C PHE A 199 1.72 -0.63 -19.91
N ASP A 200 2.98 -1.05 -20.01
CA ASP A 200 4.14 -0.13 -20.01
C ASP A 200 5.05 -0.31 -21.24
N THR A 201 4.67 -1.19 -22.17
CA THR A 201 5.39 -1.38 -23.45
C THR A 201 4.69 -0.57 -24.53
N LEU A 202 5.37 0.43 -25.10
CA LEU A 202 4.84 1.20 -26.22
C LEU A 202 4.93 0.43 -27.53
N HIS A 203 3.84 0.44 -28.30
CA HIS A 203 3.84 0.00 -29.69
C HIS A 203 4.07 1.18 -30.65
N GLN A 204 4.40 0.87 -31.91
CA GLN A 204 4.59 1.90 -32.94
C GLN A 204 3.32 2.74 -33.18
N SER A 205 2.13 2.15 -33.02
CA SER A 205 0.87 2.88 -33.05
C SER A 205 0.75 3.88 -31.91
N ASP A 206 1.18 3.51 -30.70
CA ASP A 206 1.16 4.41 -29.53
C ASP A 206 2.08 5.60 -29.75
N ILE A 207 3.27 5.37 -30.30
CA ILE A 207 4.21 6.46 -30.63
C ILE A 207 3.59 7.45 -31.63
N ALA A 208 2.89 6.94 -32.66
CA ALA A 208 2.22 7.81 -33.64
C ALA A 208 1.07 8.62 -33.00
N GLU A 209 0.26 8.00 -32.14
CA GLU A 209 -0.83 8.65 -31.41
C GLU A 209 -0.30 9.69 -30.40
N ILE A 210 0.79 9.38 -29.68
CA ILE A 210 1.46 10.33 -28.79
C ILE A 210 1.96 11.54 -29.58
N LYS A 211 2.58 11.34 -30.75
CA LYS A 211 3.03 12.45 -31.61
C LYS A 211 1.87 13.33 -32.07
N GLN A 212 0.73 12.72 -32.43
CA GLN A 212 -0.48 13.46 -32.78
C GLN A 212 -1.02 14.24 -31.57
N HIS A 213 -0.99 13.65 -30.37
CA HIS A 213 -1.43 14.31 -29.16
C HIS A 213 -0.52 15.49 -28.78
N ILE A 214 0.80 15.33 -28.90
CA ILE A 214 1.78 16.42 -28.70
C ILE A 214 1.46 17.62 -29.62
N ALA A 215 1.06 17.37 -30.87
CA ALA A 215 0.69 18.44 -31.81
C ALA A 215 -0.53 19.27 -31.35
N SER A 216 -1.32 18.78 -30.39
CA SER A 216 -2.44 19.51 -29.80
C SER A 216 -2.07 20.31 -28.55
N PHE A 217 -0.84 20.18 -28.03
CA PHE A 217 -0.42 20.88 -26.83
C PHE A 217 -0.40 22.40 -27.04
N ALA A 218 -1.01 23.13 -26.11
CA ALA A 218 -1.00 24.59 -26.12
C ALA A 218 0.38 25.15 -25.73
N LYS A 219 1.10 24.43 -24.86
CA LYS A 219 2.46 24.77 -24.42
C LYS A 219 3.41 23.62 -24.74
N MET A 220 4.57 23.98 -25.29
CA MET A 220 5.67 23.06 -25.53
C MET A 220 6.83 23.45 -24.60
N PRO A 221 6.79 23.14 -23.29
CA PRO A 221 7.86 23.50 -22.37
C PRO A 221 9.18 22.85 -22.81
N LEU A 222 10.27 23.63 -22.86
CA LEU A 222 11.61 23.06 -23.04
C LEU A 222 12.00 22.36 -21.73
N ILE A 223 12.41 21.10 -21.83
CA ILE A 223 12.87 20.32 -20.68
C ILE A 223 14.38 20.12 -20.76
N SER A 224 15.11 20.64 -19.78
CA SER A 224 16.56 20.44 -19.65
C SER A 224 16.85 19.20 -18.82
N VAL A 225 17.52 18.22 -19.41
CA VAL A 225 18.02 17.04 -18.73
C VAL A 225 19.43 17.32 -18.24
N LEU A 226 19.64 17.31 -16.93
CA LEU A 226 20.92 17.54 -16.28
C LEU A 226 21.60 16.20 -16.02
N MET A 227 22.83 16.04 -16.51
CA MET A 227 23.59 14.80 -16.35
C MET A 227 25.02 15.11 -15.88
N PRO A 228 25.26 15.13 -14.56
CA PRO A 228 26.62 15.12 -14.03
C PRO A 228 27.26 13.74 -14.28
N VAL A 229 28.40 13.71 -14.96
CA VAL A 229 29.10 12.49 -15.35
C VAL A 229 30.39 12.37 -14.53
N CYS A 230 30.43 11.39 -13.63
CA CYS A 230 31.58 11.08 -12.80
C CYS A 230 31.71 9.56 -12.62
N ARG A 231 32.95 9.06 -12.72
CA ARG A 231 33.37 7.65 -12.58
C ARG A 231 32.45 6.62 -13.29
N ILE A 232 32.11 6.84 -14.56
CA ILE A 232 31.27 5.95 -15.39
C ILE A 232 32.08 5.23 -16.50
N SER A 233 31.66 4.02 -16.88
CA SER A 233 32.11 3.38 -18.12
C SER A 233 31.22 3.77 -19.30
N ILE A 234 31.72 3.60 -20.53
CA ILE A 234 30.94 3.86 -21.75
C ILE A 234 29.70 2.96 -21.84
N ASP A 235 29.79 1.70 -21.40
CA ASP A 235 28.68 0.75 -21.39
C ASP A 235 27.53 1.19 -20.48
N GLY A 236 27.85 1.89 -19.39
CA GLY A 236 26.86 2.48 -18.49
C GLY A 236 26.24 3.76 -19.05
N LEU A 237 27.07 4.63 -19.64
CA LEU A 237 26.66 5.95 -20.12
C LEU A 237 25.83 5.91 -21.40
N LYS A 238 26.19 5.04 -22.34
CA LYS A 238 25.57 4.99 -23.67
C LYS A 238 24.05 4.72 -23.62
N PRO A 239 23.55 3.71 -22.89
CA PRO A 239 22.11 3.48 -22.75
C PRO A 239 21.35 4.68 -22.18
N THR A 240 21.95 5.43 -21.25
CA THR A 240 21.38 6.63 -20.64
C THR A 240 21.16 7.71 -21.70
N ILE A 241 22.19 8.05 -22.47
CA ILE A 241 22.10 9.06 -23.54
C ILE A 241 21.15 8.62 -24.65
N GLU A 242 21.19 7.34 -25.05
CA GLU A 242 20.26 6.78 -26.03
C GLU A 242 18.80 6.88 -25.57
N SER A 243 18.53 6.73 -24.27
CA SER A 243 17.18 6.88 -23.71
C SER A 243 16.64 8.31 -23.76
N VAL A 244 17.52 9.32 -23.64
CA VAL A 244 17.17 10.73 -23.80
C VAL A 244 16.98 11.08 -25.28
N LEU A 245 17.88 10.60 -26.14
CA LEU A 245 17.76 10.77 -27.60
C LEU A 245 16.48 10.14 -28.16
N GLY A 246 16.06 9.01 -27.58
CA GLY A 246 14.86 8.26 -27.97
C GLY A 246 13.54 8.82 -27.47
N GLN A 247 13.52 9.99 -26.81
CA GLN A 247 12.28 10.60 -26.31
C GLN A 247 11.35 11.00 -27.47
N VAL A 248 10.07 10.63 -27.34
CA VAL A 248 9.02 10.95 -28.33
C VAL A 248 8.69 12.44 -28.33
N TYR A 249 8.79 13.10 -27.18
CA TYR A 249 8.73 14.55 -27.07
C TYR A 249 10.09 15.13 -27.46
N GLU A 250 10.13 16.07 -28.41
CA GLU A 250 11.39 16.50 -29.05
C GLU A 250 11.96 17.81 -28.50
N ASN A 251 11.17 18.60 -27.75
CA ASN A 251 11.59 19.89 -27.21
C ASN A 251 12.33 19.75 -25.87
N TRP A 252 13.54 19.21 -25.95
CA TRP A 252 14.44 19.01 -24.82
C TRP A 252 15.87 19.38 -25.18
N GLU A 253 16.69 19.53 -24.14
CA GLU A 253 18.14 19.65 -24.24
C GLU A 253 18.82 18.80 -23.16
N LEU A 254 20.02 18.32 -23.43
CA LEU A 254 20.81 17.51 -22.51
C LEU A 254 22.07 18.29 -22.11
N CYS A 255 22.16 18.68 -20.84
CA CYS A 255 23.29 19.41 -20.27
C CYS A 255 24.21 18.41 -19.56
N VAL A 256 25.33 18.08 -20.22
CA VAL A 256 26.31 17.11 -19.73
C VAL A 256 27.53 17.83 -19.18
N VAL A 257 27.86 17.56 -17.92
CA VAL A 257 29.07 18.07 -17.27
C VAL A 257 29.95 16.90 -16.89
N VAL A 258 31.16 16.86 -17.45
CA VAL A 258 32.12 15.78 -17.28
C VAL A 258 33.26 16.23 -16.39
N ASP A 259 33.55 15.44 -15.36
CA ASP A 259 34.74 15.59 -14.53
C ASP A 259 36.01 15.12 -15.28
N GLU A 260 37.10 15.90 -15.29
CA GLU A 260 38.32 15.68 -16.11
C GLU A 260 38.98 14.30 -15.92
N MET A 261 38.70 13.58 -14.84
CA MET A 261 39.25 12.25 -14.55
C MET A 261 38.44 11.10 -15.22
N HIS A 262 38.16 11.25 -16.51
CA HIS A 262 37.32 10.32 -17.27
C HIS A 262 38.03 9.58 -18.40
N ASP A 263 37.55 8.37 -18.65
CA ASP A 263 38.06 7.50 -19.69
C ASP A 263 38.05 8.25 -21.04
N PRO A 264 39.17 8.31 -21.77
CA PRO A 264 39.22 8.91 -23.10
C PRO A 264 38.13 8.41 -24.05
N GLU A 265 37.67 7.17 -23.89
CA GLU A 265 36.58 6.60 -24.68
C GLU A 265 35.23 7.30 -24.40
N VAL A 266 34.92 7.55 -23.12
CA VAL A 266 33.72 8.29 -22.69
C VAL A 266 33.74 9.72 -23.23
N ILE A 267 34.88 10.40 -23.12
CA ILE A 267 35.06 11.78 -23.63
C ILE A 267 34.87 11.81 -25.15
N SER A 268 35.48 10.88 -25.87
CA SER A 268 35.38 10.79 -27.33
C SER A 268 33.95 10.52 -27.77
N TYR A 269 33.24 9.63 -27.08
CA TYR A 269 31.83 9.37 -27.32
C TYR A 269 30.98 10.62 -27.09
N LEU A 270 31.12 11.30 -25.94
CA LEU A 270 30.33 12.50 -25.63
C LEU A 270 30.53 13.63 -26.64
N LYS A 271 31.77 13.86 -27.08
CA LYS A 271 32.06 14.82 -28.17
C LYS A 271 31.36 14.42 -29.46
N LEU A 272 31.44 13.15 -29.84
CA LEU A 272 30.79 12.63 -31.04
C LEU A 272 29.26 12.79 -31.00
N VAL A 273 28.61 12.53 -29.87
CA VAL A 273 27.14 12.68 -29.77
C VAL A 273 26.76 14.16 -29.76
N SER A 274 27.50 15.02 -29.07
CA SER A 274 27.26 16.47 -29.04
C SER A 274 27.45 17.13 -30.42
N GLU A 275 28.42 16.69 -31.22
CA GLU A 275 28.59 17.16 -32.61
C GLU A 275 27.43 16.71 -33.53
N LYS A 276 26.82 15.57 -33.24
CA LYS A 276 25.72 15.01 -34.06
C LYS A 276 24.35 15.60 -33.73
N ASP A 277 24.10 15.95 -32.46
CA ASP A 277 22.82 16.49 -32.01
C ASP A 277 23.03 17.78 -31.22
N GLY A 278 22.66 18.91 -31.82
CA GLY A 278 22.84 20.25 -31.23
C GLY A 278 22.02 20.51 -29.96
N ARG A 279 21.13 19.60 -29.57
CA ARG A 279 20.42 19.66 -28.27
C ARG A 279 21.30 19.21 -27.11
N ILE A 280 22.44 18.58 -27.37
CA ILE A 280 23.38 18.12 -26.34
C ILE A 280 24.47 19.16 -26.13
N LYS A 281 24.46 19.76 -24.94
CA LYS A 281 25.46 20.70 -24.46
C LYS A 281 26.48 19.96 -23.59
N LEU A 282 27.76 20.18 -23.84
CA LEU A 282 28.86 19.50 -23.17
C LEU A 282 29.80 20.51 -22.51
N ALA A 283 30.11 20.31 -21.23
CA ALA A 283 31.13 21.05 -20.50
C ALA A 283 32.08 20.08 -19.77
N PHE A 284 33.32 20.51 -19.62
CA PHE A 284 34.38 19.77 -18.92
C PHE A 284 34.82 20.58 -17.70
N ARG A 285 35.18 19.88 -16.63
CA ARG A 285 35.55 20.50 -15.35
C ARG A 285 36.82 19.89 -14.77
N ASP A 286 37.76 20.77 -14.42
CA ASP A 286 39.13 20.39 -14.00
C ASP A 286 39.24 19.96 -12.52
N ALA A 287 38.17 20.07 -11.72
CA ALA A 287 38.20 19.85 -10.27
C ALA A 287 37.36 18.63 -9.85
N GLY A 288 37.97 17.61 -9.28
CA GLY A 288 37.36 16.29 -9.10
C GLY A 288 36.28 16.13 -8.00
N GLY A 289 35.27 15.31 -8.29
CA GLY A 289 34.63 14.38 -7.36
C GLY A 289 33.32 14.80 -6.68
N GLN A 290 32.75 15.97 -6.99
CA GLN A 290 31.53 16.47 -6.33
C GLN A 290 30.36 16.53 -7.32
N ILE A 291 29.37 15.65 -7.15
CA ILE A 291 28.20 15.51 -8.03
C ILE A 291 27.38 16.80 -8.01
N SER A 292 27.23 17.43 -6.85
CA SER A 292 26.45 18.65 -6.65
C SER A 292 27.02 19.84 -7.41
N ILE A 293 28.34 19.98 -7.50
CA ILE A 293 28.96 21.05 -8.30
C ILE A 293 28.69 20.79 -9.79
N ALA A 294 28.96 19.59 -10.28
CA ALA A 294 28.71 19.25 -11.68
C ALA A 294 27.22 19.39 -12.06
N ALA A 295 26.31 19.08 -11.13
CA ALA A 295 24.88 19.27 -11.31
C ALA A 295 24.49 20.77 -11.35
N ASN A 296 25.15 21.62 -10.57
CA ASN A 296 24.98 23.09 -10.64
C ASN A 296 25.49 23.65 -11.96
N ASP A 297 26.66 23.22 -12.44
CA ASP A 297 27.17 23.65 -13.75
C ASP A 297 26.21 23.25 -14.88
N ALA A 298 25.63 22.04 -14.80
CA ALA A 298 24.61 21.60 -15.74
C ALA A 298 23.34 22.47 -15.65
N LEU A 299 22.93 22.87 -14.44
CA LEU A 299 21.79 23.77 -14.21
C LEU A 299 22.05 25.19 -14.74
N GLU A 300 23.30 25.67 -14.72
CA GLU A 300 23.68 26.94 -15.33
C GLU A 300 23.56 26.90 -16.85
N MET A 301 23.91 25.76 -17.47
CA MET A 301 23.76 25.52 -18.91
C MET A 301 22.28 25.38 -19.35
N ALA A 302 21.38 25.07 -18.42
CA ALA A 302 19.98 24.77 -18.69
C ALA A 302 19.18 26.00 -19.14
N ALA A 303 18.50 25.92 -20.28
CA ALA A 303 17.58 26.93 -20.80
C ALA A 303 16.10 26.55 -20.63
N GLY A 304 15.82 25.31 -20.23
CA GLY A 304 14.48 24.76 -20.11
C GLY A 304 13.63 25.41 -19.02
N GLU A 305 12.32 25.39 -19.22
CA GLU A 305 11.33 25.78 -18.20
C GLU A 305 11.33 24.80 -17.03
N PHE A 306 11.55 23.52 -17.33
CA PHE A 306 11.80 22.46 -16.36
C PHE A 306 13.20 21.92 -16.51
N ALA A 307 13.79 21.54 -15.38
CA ALA A 307 15.04 20.81 -15.30
C ALA A 307 14.82 19.50 -14.55
N MET A 308 15.34 18.40 -15.10
CA MET A 308 15.31 17.09 -14.47
C MET A 308 16.72 16.52 -14.36
N ILE A 309 16.97 15.68 -13.38
CA ILE A 309 18.28 15.05 -13.17
C ILE A 309 18.18 13.60 -13.63
N ILE A 310 19.21 13.13 -14.33
CA ILE A 310 19.40 11.71 -14.66
C ILE A 310 20.78 11.26 -14.23
N ALA A 311 20.84 10.12 -13.54
CA ALA A 311 22.12 9.51 -13.22
C ALA A 311 22.69 8.83 -14.48
N PRO A 312 24.01 8.89 -14.73
CA PRO A 312 24.63 8.43 -15.97
C PRO A 312 24.52 6.92 -16.27
N ASN A 313 23.93 6.09 -15.40
CA ASN A 313 23.65 4.66 -15.65
C ASN A 313 22.17 4.33 -15.84
N ASP A 314 21.30 5.27 -15.50
CA ASP A 314 19.87 5.06 -15.42
C ASP A 314 19.20 5.33 -16.77
N VAL A 315 18.01 4.76 -16.97
CA VAL A 315 17.29 4.86 -18.24
C VAL A 315 15.95 5.50 -17.98
N VAL A 316 15.53 6.42 -18.84
CA VAL A 316 14.18 6.98 -18.83
C VAL A 316 13.32 6.33 -19.91
N SER A 317 12.04 6.13 -19.60
CA SER A 317 11.07 5.61 -20.57
C SER A 317 10.94 6.53 -21.80
N PRO A 318 10.70 6.02 -23.03
CA PRO A 318 10.69 6.83 -24.26
C PRO A 318 9.65 7.97 -24.31
N HIS A 319 8.69 7.97 -23.40
CA HIS A 319 7.59 8.92 -23.33
C HIS A 319 7.57 9.67 -21.99
N ALA A 320 8.69 9.64 -21.26
CA ALA A 320 8.86 10.33 -19.98
C ALA A 320 8.67 11.85 -20.12
N LEU A 321 9.38 12.47 -21.07
CA LEU A 321 9.31 13.92 -21.29
C LEU A 321 7.94 14.38 -21.81
N TYR A 322 7.26 13.52 -22.57
CA TYR A 322 5.88 13.75 -23.00
C TYR A 322 4.94 13.90 -21.80
N PHE A 323 5.04 13.02 -20.79
CA PHE A 323 4.17 13.12 -19.62
C PHE A 323 4.45 14.35 -18.75
N VAL A 324 5.72 14.79 -18.65
CA VAL A 324 6.07 16.05 -17.99
C VAL A 324 5.39 17.24 -18.69
N ALA A 325 5.50 17.30 -20.02
CA ALA A 325 4.85 18.34 -20.82
C ALA A 325 3.30 18.25 -20.74
N LEU A 326 2.75 17.05 -20.73
CA LEU A 326 1.30 16.82 -20.60
C LEU A 326 0.78 17.39 -19.27
N LYS A 327 1.43 17.08 -18.14
CA LYS A 327 0.98 17.58 -16.83
C LYS A 327 1.01 19.09 -16.71
N GLU A 328 2.02 19.75 -17.28
CA GLU A 328 2.03 21.22 -17.35
C GLU A 328 0.91 21.77 -18.26
N ASN A 329 0.50 21.07 -19.32
CA ASN A 329 -0.64 21.47 -20.14
C ASN A 329 -1.99 21.25 -19.43
N GLU A 330 -2.14 20.16 -18.66
CA GLU A 330 -3.37 19.83 -17.95
C GLU A 330 -3.63 20.75 -16.74
N THR A 331 -2.59 21.01 -15.94
CA THR A 331 -2.72 21.72 -14.66
C THR A 331 -2.20 23.16 -14.74
N GLY A 332 -1.06 23.36 -15.41
CA GLY A 332 -0.34 24.63 -15.45
C GLY A 332 0.28 25.03 -14.10
N GLY A 333 1.42 25.73 -14.17
CA GLY A 333 2.02 26.35 -12.97
C GLY A 333 2.62 25.32 -11.98
N LEU A 334 2.94 24.12 -12.46
CA LEU A 334 3.55 23.08 -11.66
C LEU A 334 5.01 23.43 -11.35
N ASN A 335 5.44 23.17 -10.12
CA ASN A 335 6.80 23.39 -9.66
C ASN A 335 7.60 22.10 -9.61
N ILE A 336 6.92 20.99 -9.30
CA ILE A 336 7.50 19.68 -9.13
C ILE A 336 6.59 18.68 -9.84
N ILE A 337 7.15 17.89 -10.73
CA ILE A 337 6.48 16.78 -11.39
C ILE A 337 7.35 15.54 -11.16
N TYR A 338 6.80 14.48 -10.57
CA TYR A 338 7.56 13.26 -10.29
C TYR A 338 6.81 12.01 -10.74
N SER A 339 7.53 10.93 -11.05
CA SER A 339 6.92 9.67 -11.50
C SER A 339 7.22 8.49 -10.59
N ASP A 340 6.59 7.36 -10.89
CA ASP A 340 6.98 6.05 -10.36
C ASP A 340 8.32 5.60 -10.94
N LYS A 341 8.94 4.62 -10.27
CA LYS A 341 10.24 4.08 -10.65
C LYS A 341 10.30 2.56 -10.51
N ASP A 342 11.31 1.98 -11.13
CA ASP A 342 11.74 0.61 -10.86
C ASP A 342 13.25 0.44 -11.07
N GLU A 343 13.69 -0.82 -11.10
CA GLU A 343 15.06 -1.21 -11.43
C GLU A 343 15.12 -1.98 -12.76
N ILE A 344 16.20 -1.79 -13.51
CA ILE A 344 16.48 -2.49 -14.76
C ILE A 344 17.89 -3.10 -14.74
N ASP A 345 18.00 -4.38 -15.14
CA ASP A 345 19.28 -5.05 -15.27
C ASP A 345 19.95 -4.82 -16.64
N TRP A 346 21.18 -5.31 -16.81
CA TRP A 346 21.94 -5.17 -18.07
C TRP A 346 21.35 -5.96 -19.26
N ARG A 347 20.35 -6.82 -19.03
CA ARG A 347 19.61 -7.54 -20.07
C ARG A 347 18.30 -6.83 -20.45
N GLY A 348 17.99 -5.71 -19.78
CA GLY A 348 16.75 -4.96 -19.98
C GLY A 348 15.55 -5.54 -19.21
N ILE A 349 15.78 -6.47 -18.27
CA ILE A 349 14.72 -7.05 -17.45
C ILE A 349 14.45 -6.11 -16.28
N ARG A 350 13.18 -5.76 -16.10
CA ARG A 350 12.69 -4.81 -15.09
C ARG A 350 12.19 -5.54 -13.84
N SER A 351 12.43 -4.96 -12.67
CA SER A 351 12.06 -5.52 -11.34
C SER A 351 12.00 -4.43 -10.27
N ASN A 352 11.60 -4.78 -9.05
CA ASN A 352 11.60 -3.87 -7.88
C ASN A 352 10.80 -2.58 -8.13
N GLU A 353 9.58 -2.74 -8.61
CA GLU A 353 8.65 -1.65 -8.89
C GLU A 353 8.27 -0.87 -7.63
N CYS A 354 8.25 0.45 -7.75
CA CYS A 354 7.80 1.37 -6.71
C CYS A 354 6.75 2.32 -7.28
N PHE A 355 5.50 1.92 -7.14
CA PHE A 355 4.31 2.69 -7.44
C PHE A 355 4.03 3.64 -6.27
N LYS A 356 4.45 4.90 -6.44
CA LYS A 356 4.41 5.94 -5.41
C LYS A 356 2.99 6.47 -5.26
N SER A 357 2.66 7.04 -4.11
CA SER A 357 1.41 7.81 -3.99
C SER A 357 1.53 9.15 -4.72
N SER A 358 0.39 9.81 -4.91
CA SER A 358 0.38 11.27 -5.10
C SER A 358 0.97 11.98 -3.89
N TRP A 359 1.05 13.32 -3.95
CA TRP A 359 1.74 14.12 -2.95
C TRP A 359 1.29 13.77 -1.52
N ASN A 360 2.24 13.20 -0.75
CA ASN A 360 2.02 12.74 0.62
C ASN A 360 3.12 13.34 1.51
N PRO A 361 2.88 14.52 2.10
CA PRO A 361 3.94 15.28 2.76
C PRO A 361 4.58 14.53 3.93
N ASP A 362 3.79 13.84 4.75
CA ASP A 362 4.35 13.11 5.90
C ASP A 362 5.11 11.84 5.48
N LEU A 363 4.68 11.20 4.38
CA LEU A 363 5.46 10.11 3.78
C LEU A 363 6.79 10.62 3.21
N PHE A 364 6.78 11.77 2.52
CA PHE A 364 7.97 12.42 1.98
C PHE A 364 8.97 12.86 3.08
N LEU A 365 8.48 13.21 4.26
CA LEU A 365 9.33 13.50 5.42
C LEU A 365 9.84 12.23 6.11
N SER A 366 9.22 11.08 5.84
CA SER A 366 9.66 9.78 6.35
C SER A 366 10.63 9.07 5.40
N HIS A 367 10.60 9.36 4.09
CA HIS A 367 11.58 8.92 3.11
C HIS A 367 11.49 9.75 1.82
N ASP A 368 12.51 9.68 0.95
CA ASP A 368 12.47 10.36 -0.35
C ASP A 368 11.42 9.76 -1.30
N LEU A 369 10.30 10.46 -1.43
CA LEU A 369 9.18 10.15 -2.33
C LEU A 369 9.39 10.72 -3.75
N ILE A 370 10.07 11.86 -3.88
CA ILE A 370 10.06 12.67 -5.11
C ILE A 370 11.12 12.21 -6.10
N SER A 371 12.34 11.90 -5.65
CA SER A 371 13.47 11.63 -6.54
C SER A 371 13.25 10.42 -7.48
N TYR A 372 14.15 10.25 -8.45
CA TYR A 372 14.08 9.26 -9.55
C TYR A 372 12.97 9.60 -10.56
N LEU A 373 13.34 10.46 -11.52
CA LEU A 373 12.48 11.30 -12.37
C LEU A 373 11.63 12.28 -11.57
N ALA A 374 12.29 13.38 -11.19
CA ALA A 374 11.67 14.60 -10.73
C ALA A 374 12.06 15.73 -11.69
N ALA A 375 11.06 16.32 -12.35
CA ALA A 375 11.20 17.54 -13.12
C ALA A 375 10.81 18.73 -12.23
N TYR A 376 11.76 19.63 -12.01
CA TYR A 376 11.56 20.84 -11.22
C TYR A 376 11.48 22.03 -12.14
N ARG A 377 10.63 23.01 -11.84
CA ARG A 377 10.64 24.28 -12.54
C ARG A 377 12.01 24.95 -12.34
N THR A 378 12.70 25.26 -13.43
CA THR A 378 14.10 25.73 -13.41
C THR A 378 14.26 27.02 -12.61
N SER A 379 13.25 27.91 -12.65
CA SER A 379 13.26 29.14 -11.88
C SER A 379 13.26 28.90 -10.37
N ILE A 380 12.68 27.79 -9.90
CA ILE A 380 12.70 27.41 -8.49
C ILE A 380 14.06 26.87 -8.09
N LEU A 381 14.65 25.99 -8.90
CA LEU A 381 16.01 25.49 -8.65
C LEU A 381 17.01 26.64 -8.49
N ARG A 382 16.93 27.65 -9.38
CA ARG A 382 17.75 28.86 -9.28
C ARG A 382 17.44 29.68 -8.04
N LYS A 383 16.16 29.86 -7.71
CA LYS A 383 15.72 30.61 -6.51
C LYS A 383 16.25 29.99 -5.21
N ILE A 384 16.32 28.66 -5.12
CA ILE A 384 16.81 27.95 -3.92
C ILE A 384 18.33 27.73 -3.93
N GLY A 385 19.04 28.20 -4.96
CA GLY A 385 20.50 28.11 -5.06
C GLY A 385 21.05 26.76 -5.54
N GLY A 386 20.24 25.93 -6.21
CA GLY A 386 20.70 24.67 -6.81
C GLY A 386 21.08 23.59 -5.78
N PHE A 387 22.06 22.75 -6.11
CA PHE A 387 22.56 21.63 -5.32
C PHE A 387 23.59 22.09 -4.28
N ARG A 388 23.68 21.36 -3.16
CA ARG A 388 24.51 21.70 -2.00
C ARG A 388 25.48 20.57 -1.68
N VAL A 389 26.78 20.88 -1.69
CA VAL A 389 27.88 19.91 -1.54
C VAL A 389 27.88 19.25 -0.16
N GLU A 390 27.42 19.94 0.88
CA GLU A 390 27.35 19.41 2.24
C GLU A 390 26.37 18.22 2.42
N PHE A 391 25.50 17.97 1.43
CA PHE A 391 24.54 16.87 1.40
C PHE A 391 24.83 15.80 0.33
N GLU A 392 26.07 15.73 -0.20
CA GLU A 392 26.50 14.63 -1.07
C GLU A 392 26.09 13.25 -0.52
N GLY A 393 25.56 12.40 -1.40
CA GLY A 393 24.89 11.13 -1.09
C GLY A 393 23.37 11.25 -0.96
N ALA A 394 22.84 12.43 -0.60
CA ALA A 394 21.41 12.71 -0.50
C ALA A 394 21.03 14.07 -1.13
N GLN A 395 21.85 14.56 -2.05
CA GLN A 395 21.70 15.88 -2.68
C GLN A 395 20.35 16.05 -3.39
N ASP A 396 19.79 14.97 -3.96
CA ASP A 396 18.49 15.00 -4.63
C ASP A 396 17.35 15.16 -3.61
N TYR A 397 17.44 14.48 -2.46
CA TYR A 397 16.47 14.62 -1.37
C TYR A 397 16.54 16.00 -0.72
N ASP A 398 17.75 16.52 -0.51
CA ASP A 398 17.96 17.91 -0.07
C ASP A 398 17.31 18.93 -1.03
N LEU A 399 17.54 18.77 -2.32
CA LEU A 399 16.94 19.61 -3.35
C LEU A 399 15.41 19.53 -3.30
N ALA A 400 14.86 18.31 -3.22
CA ALA A 400 13.42 18.08 -3.13
C ALA A 400 12.82 18.76 -1.88
N LEU A 401 13.46 18.62 -0.71
CA LEU A 401 13.03 19.24 0.55
C LEU A 401 12.93 20.77 0.42
N ARG A 402 13.94 21.40 -0.19
CA ARG A 402 13.97 22.85 -0.40
C ARG A 402 12.96 23.31 -1.47
N CYS A 403 12.77 22.54 -2.55
CA CYS A 403 11.75 22.80 -3.56
C CYS A 403 10.33 22.73 -2.97
N VAL A 404 10.05 21.74 -2.13
CA VAL A 404 8.76 21.60 -1.43
C VAL A 404 8.51 22.79 -0.49
N LYS A 405 9.53 23.26 0.24
CA LYS A 405 9.41 24.41 1.17
C LYS A 405 8.93 25.69 0.48
N VAL A 406 9.17 25.84 -0.83
CA VAL A 406 8.76 27.01 -1.63
C VAL A 406 7.64 26.73 -2.62
N SER A 407 6.99 25.56 -2.56
CA SER A 407 5.92 25.14 -3.46
C SER A 407 4.62 24.89 -2.71
N GLY A 408 3.48 25.30 -3.29
CA GLY A 408 2.17 24.89 -2.81
C GLY A 408 1.86 23.44 -3.16
N ALA A 409 0.99 22.78 -2.38
CA ALA A 409 0.60 21.38 -2.62
C ALA A 409 0.00 21.15 -4.03
N SER A 410 -0.76 22.11 -4.56
CA SER A 410 -1.32 22.06 -5.91
C SER A 410 -0.28 22.20 -7.04
N GLN A 411 0.96 22.58 -6.71
CA GLN A 411 2.06 22.72 -7.67
C GLN A 411 2.98 21.48 -7.70
N ILE A 412 2.63 20.44 -6.95
CA ILE A 412 3.37 19.18 -6.86
C ILE A 412 2.48 18.10 -7.48
N CYS A 413 2.91 17.55 -8.61
CA CYS A 413 2.13 16.58 -9.37
C CYS A 413 2.86 15.25 -9.50
N HIS A 414 2.11 14.16 -9.30
CA HIS A 414 2.58 12.80 -9.52
C HIS A 414 2.08 12.28 -10.88
N ILE A 415 2.94 11.57 -11.59
CA ILE A 415 2.60 10.78 -12.76
C ILE A 415 2.63 9.29 -12.35
N PRO A 416 1.47 8.60 -12.26
CA PRO A 416 1.37 7.20 -11.83
C PRO A 416 1.81 6.22 -12.92
N ARG A 417 3.00 6.45 -13.49
CA ARG A 417 3.65 5.66 -14.54
C ARG A 417 5.12 5.46 -14.18
N VAL A 418 5.65 4.29 -14.50
CA VAL A 418 7.05 3.97 -14.24
C VAL A 418 7.91 4.53 -15.36
N LEU A 419 8.41 5.76 -15.17
CA LEU A 419 9.11 6.51 -16.22
C LEU A 419 10.63 6.57 -16.01
N TYR A 420 11.12 6.06 -14.88
CA TYR A 420 12.53 6.03 -14.52
C TYR A 420 12.97 4.63 -14.10
N HIS A 421 14.08 4.17 -14.66
CA HIS A 421 14.63 2.84 -14.44
C HIS A 421 16.04 2.96 -13.87
N THR A 422 16.17 2.66 -12.58
CA THR A 422 17.47 2.66 -11.91
C THR A 422 18.28 1.43 -12.32
N ARG A 423 19.57 1.59 -12.63
CA ARG A 423 20.40 0.47 -13.03
C ARG A 423 20.72 -0.43 -11.84
N ARG A 424 20.37 -1.72 -11.94
CA ARG A 424 20.69 -2.73 -10.92
C ARG A 424 21.99 -3.47 -11.19
N GLY A 425 22.75 -3.72 -10.11
CA GLY A 425 23.95 -4.57 -10.11
C GLY A 425 25.26 -3.79 -10.21
N LYS A 426 26.37 -4.39 -9.77
CA LYS A 426 27.71 -3.81 -9.97
C LYS A 426 28.04 -3.84 -11.47
N GLY A 427 27.94 -2.70 -12.13
CA GLY A 427 28.59 -2.52 -13.44
C GLY A 427 30.11 -2.64 -13.31
N PRO A 428 30.84 -2.89 -14.40
CA PRO A 428 32.30 -2.77 -14.40
C PRO A 428 32.70 -1.38 -13.87
N GLY A 429 33.53 -1.34 -12.81
CA GLY A 429 34.03 -0.08 -12.23
C GLY A 429 33.16 0.59 -11.16
N CYS A 430 32.01 0.03 -10.78
CA CYS A 430 31.20 0.57 -9.67
C CYS A 430 31.78 0.18 -8.29
N ALA A 431 31.90 1.16 -7.39
CA ALA A 431 32.32 0.92 -6.00
C ALA A 431 31.31 0.02 -5.26
N ALA A 432 31.79 -0.68 -4.22
CA ALA A 432 30.92 -1.48 -3.36
C ALA A 432 29.86 -0.60 -2.68
N PRO A 433 28.69 -1.17 -2.29
CA PRO A 433 27.73 -0.45 -1.45
C PRO A 433 28.44 0.08 -0.21
N ASP A 434 28.15 1.33 0.14
CA ASP A 434 28.83 2.04 1.21
C ASP A 434 28.62 1.30 2.54
N PRO A 435 29.67 0.73 3.14
CA PRO A 435 29.56 -0.02 4.39
C PRO A 435 29.14 0.85 5.59
N ASP A 436 29.22 2.20 5.48
CA ASP A 436 29.06 3.14 6.61
C ASP A 436 27.69 3.88 6.65
N ASP A 437 26.72 3.50 5.80
CA ASP A 437 25.40 4.17 5.69
C ASP A 437 25.53 5.69 5.44
N SER A 438 26.56 6.11 4.69
CA SER A 438 26.85 7.53 4.41
C SER A 438 25.64 8.29 3.83
N VAL A 439 24.89 7.63 2.95
CA VAL A 439 23.66 8.12 2.31
C VAL A 439 22.55 8.37 3.34
N GLY A 440 22.32 7.42 4.25
CA GLY A 440 21.35 7.59 5.33
C GLY A 440 21.75 8.72 6.28
N GLN A 441 23.05 8.95 6.50
CA GLN A 441 23.51 10.10 7.29
C GLN A 441 23.31 11.42 6.54
N ALA A 442 23.59 11.47 5.25
CA ALA A 442 23.40 12.67 4.43
C ALA A 442 21.93 13.09 4.38
N GLY A 443 21.01 12.14 4.18
CA GLY A 443 19.59 12.44 4.17
C GLY A 443 19.05 12.82 5.56
N HIS A 444 19.57 12.23 6.64
CA HIS A 444 19.26 12.66 8.01
C HIS A 444 19.70 14.11 8.25
N ARG A 445 20.91 14.50 7.79
CA ARG A 445 21.37 15.89 7.86
C ARG A 445 20.49 16.82 7.04
N ALA A 446 20.11 16.44 5.81
CA ALA A 446 19.26 17.25 4.93
C ALA A 446 17.88 17.51 5.58
N LEU A 447 17.26 16.47 6.13
CA LEU A 447 15.97 16.59 6.82
C LEU A 447 16.09 17.37 8.13
N SER A 448 17.19 17.22 8.86
CA SER A 448 17.46 18.03 10.06
C SER A 448 17.63 19.52 9.71
N ASP A 449 18.32 19.84 8.61
CA ASP A 449 18.45 21.22 8.10
C ASP A 449 17.10 21.79 7.64
N TYR A 450 16.22 20.96 7.06
CA TYR A 450 14.87 21.36 6.67
C TYR A 450 14.04 21.89 7.87
N PHE A 451 14.19 21.26 9.04
CA PHE A 451 13.49 21.60 10.28
C PHE A 451 14.25 22.56 11.21
N LYS A 452 15.44 23.05 10.85
CA LYS A 452 16.27 23.89 11.75
C LYS A 452 15.57 25.13 12.30
N ASP A 453 14.62 25.68 11.54
CA ASP A 453 13.86 26.88 11.90
C ASP A 453 12.58 26.57 12.72
N GLN A 454 12.36 25.29 13.08
CA GLN A 454 11.20 24.83 13.85
C GLN A 454 11.66 24.31 15.22
N PRO A 455 11.67 25.17 16.26
CA PRO A 455 12.17 24.80 17.58
C PRO A 455 11.46 23.57 18.15
N GLY A 456 12.24 22.64 18.69
CA GLY A 456 11.74 21.43 19.37
C GLY A 456 11.38 20.28 18.44
N VAL A 457 11.39 20.46 17.11
CA VAL A 457 11.28 19.34 16.17
C VAL A 457 12.60 18.59 16.12
N SER A 458 12.56 17.27 16.30
CA SER A 458 13.75 16.41 16.21
C SER A 458 13.59 15.36 15.12
N VAL A 459 14.70 15.04 14.45
CA VAL A 459 14.75 14.03 13.39
C VAL A 459 15.65 12.89 13.85
N SER A 460 15.15 11.65 13.77
CA SER A 460 15.94 10.44 13.99
C SER A 460 15.89 9.52 12.78
N ARG A 461 16.78 8.53 12.71
CA ARG A 461 16.68 7.47 11.70
C ARG A 461 15.45 6.60 11.96
N GLY A 462 14.83 6.13 10.89
CA GLY A 462 13.75 5.15 10.92
C GLY A 462 14.27 3.72 11.04
N HIS A 463 13.35 2.75 10.97
CA HIS A 463 13.68 1.33 11.10
C HIS A 463 14.32 0.72 9.85
N LEU A 464 14.21 1.39 8.69
CA LEU A 464 14.76 0.96 7.41
C LEU A 464 15.83 1.95 6.93
N ALA A 465 16.79 1.47 6.15
CA ALA A 465 17.81 2.33 5.53
C ALA A 465 17.16 3.41 4.66
N GLY A 466 17.65 4.65 4.75
CA GLY A 466 17.10 5.79 4.01
C GLY A 466 15.73 6.29 4.50
N THR A 467 15.26 5.85 5.67
CA THR A 467 14.01 6.31 6.28
C THR A 467 14.26 7.09 7.57
N TYR A 468 13.32 7.96 7.93
CA TYR A 468 13.44 8.92 9.03
C TYR A 468 12.17 8.96 9.87
N ARG A 469 12.31 9.43 11.11
CA ARG A 469 11.21 9.77 12.00
C ARG A 469 11.34 11.23 12.39
N VAL A 470 10.28 12.00 12.15
CA VAL A 470 10.16 13.39 12.61
C VAL A 470 9.29 13.40 13.87
N GLN A 471 9.82 13.94 14.96
CA GLN A 471 9.12 14.07 16.23
C GLN A 471 8.82 15.54 16.50
N TYR A 472 7.55 15.86 16.71
CA TYR A 472 7.08 17.22 16.95
C TYR A 472 6.96 17.48 18.47
N PRO A 473 7.31 18.68 18.94
CA PRO A 473 7.17 19.02 20.35
C PRO A 473 5.69 19.23 20.71
N LEU A 474 5.34 18.93 21.96
CA LEU A 474 4.08 19.38 22.54
C LEU A 474 4.23 20.79 23.12
N PRO A 475 3.16 21.60 23.15
CA PRO A 475 3.18 22.85 23.89
C PRO A 475 3.35 22.58 25.39
N ILE A 476 3.80 23.60 26.13
CA ILE A 476 3.89 23.57 27.58
C ILE A 476 2.95 24.66 28.12
N PRO A 477 1.90 24.30 28.91
CA PRO A 477 1.51 22.94 29.28
C PRO A 477 0.96 22.13 28.09
N ALA A 478 1.05 20.80 28.20
CA ALA A 478 0.48 19.89 27.19
C ALA A 478 -1.06 20.03 27.16
N PRO A 479 -1.70 19.94 25.97
CA PRO A 479 -3.14 20.10 25.86
C PRO A 479 -3.89 19.01 26.63
N ARG A 480 -5.08 19.33 27.14
CA ARG A 480 -5.88 18.31 27.81
C ARG A 480 -6.49 17.37 26.77
N VAL A 481 -6.36 16.06 27.00
CA VAL A 481 -6.96 15.02 26.15
C VAL A 481 -8.16 14.42 26.86
N THR A 482 -9.31 14.36 26.19
CA THR A 482 -10.45 13.57 26.64
C THR A 482 -10.51 12.26 25.86
N VAL A 483 -10.33 11.13 26.55
CA VAL A 483 -10.52 9.78 26.00
C VAL A 483 -11.97 9.37 26.20
N ILE A 484 -12.64 9.00 25.12
CA ILE A 484 -14.06 8.62 25.08
C ILE A 484 -14.15 7.13 24.75
N ILE A 485 -14.78 6.38 25.63
CA ILE A 485 -14.87 4.91 25.55
C ILE A 485 -16.34 4.47 25.66
N PRO A 486 -17.03 4.27 24.53
CA PRO A 486 -18.32 3.59 24.50
C PRO A 486 -18.16 2.13 24.94
N THR A 487 -19.04 1.64 25.80
CA THR A 487 -19.04 0.23 26.22
C THR A 487 -20.46 -0.31 26.38
N ARG A 488 -20.62 -1.60 26.10
CA ARG A 488 -21.78 -2.40 26.50
C ARG A 488 -21.28 -3.79 26.83
N ASP A 489 -21.39 -4.19 28.10
CA ASP A 489 -20.94 -5.48 28.60
C ASP A 489 -19.43 -5.77 28.36
N GLY A 490 -18.59 -4.73 28.32
CA GLY A 490 -17.16 -4.85 28.02
C GLY A 490 -16.34 -5.63 29.06
N GLY A 491 -16.84 -5.78 30.30
CA GLY A 491 -16.32 -6.69 31.32
C GLY A 491 -14.79 -6.69 31.47
N PRO A 492 -14.10 -7.84 31.27
CA PRO A 492 -12.64 -7.93 31.35
C PRO A 492 -11.87 -7.08 30.34
N LEU A 493 -12.42 -6.84 29.15
CA LEU A 493 -11.76 -6.04 28.10
C LEU A 493 -11.75 -4.56 28.49
N LEU A 494 -12.89 -4.04 28.95
CA LEU A 494 -12.97 -2.67 29.46
C LEU A 494 -12.01 -2.44 30.63
N LYS A 495 -11.92 -3.40 31.57
CA LYS A 495 -10.94 -3.35 32.68
C LYS A 495 -9.51 -3.23 32.16
N LYS A 496 -9.17 -4.02 31.14
CA LYS A 496 -7.84 -4.01 30.51
C LYS A 496 -7.56 -2.67 29.81
N CYS A 497 -8.53 -2.16 29.06
CA CYS A 497 -8.46 -0.88 28.38
C CYS A 497 -8.18 0.26 29.38
N ILE A 498 -9.03 0.41 30.40
CA ILE A 498 -8.88 1.45 31.43
C ILE A 498 -7.57 1.32 32.19
N HIS A 499 -7.16 0.09 32.56
CA HIS A 499 -5.87 -0.13 33.21
C HIS A 499 -4.69 0.32 32.32
N SER A 500 -4.72 -0.01 31.03
CA SER A 500 -3.67 0.43 30.08
C SER A 500 -3.64 1.95 29.89
N LEU A 501 -4.78 2.62 30.01
CA LEU A 501 -4.86 4.09 29.98
C LEU A 501 -4.30 4.72 31.24
N LEU A 502 -4.77 4.31 32.42
CA LEU A 502 -4.42 4.95 33.69
C LEU A 502 -3.00 4.62 34.17
N HIS A 503 -2.49 3.42 33.85
CA HIS A 503 -1.20 2.93 34.35
C HIS A 503 -0.19 2.64 33.24
N GLY A 504 -0.65 2.49 32.00
CA GLY A 504 0.19 2.17 30.85
C GLY A 504 0.45 3.35 29.92
N THR A 505 -0.04 4.56 30.21
CA THR A 505 0.13 5.75 29.35
C THR A 505 0.93 6.84 30.09
N SER A 506 1.92 7.44 29.42
CA SER A 506 2.80 8.47 29.98
C SER A 506 2.25 9.91 29.85
N TYR A 507 1.06 10.08 29.27
CA TYR A 507 0.44 11.38 29.05
C TYR A 507 -0.36 11.81 30.29
N GLU A 508 0.10 12.87 30.96
CA GLU A 508 -0.43 13.25 32.27
C GLU A 508 -1.76 14.03 32.22
N ASN A 509 -1.94 14.94 31.26
CA ASN A 509 -3.11 15.82 31.19
C ASN A 509 -4.31 15.13 30.52
N LEU A 510 -4.82 14.10 31.18
CA LEU A 510 -5.82 13.16 30.67
C LEU A 510 -7.15 13.26 31.41
N GLU A 511 -8.25 13.22 30.67
CA GLU A 511 -9.61 12.99 31.15
C GLU A 511 -10.14 11.72 30.49
N VAL A 512 -10.78 10.83 31.26
CA VAL A 512 -11.40 9.61 30.72
C VAL A 512 -12.90 9.65 30.94
N ILE A 513 -13.66 9.48 29.85
CA ILE A 513 -15.12 9.37 29.84
C ILE A 513 -15.49 7.99 29.31
N VAL A 514 -16.15 7.18 30.14
CA VAL A 514 -16.74 5.90 29.74
C VAL A 514 -18.24 6.09 29.57
N VAL A 515 -18.79 5.64 28.44
CA VAL A 515 -20.23 5.73 28.17
C VAL A 515 -20.83 4.33 28.17
N ASP A 516 -21.60 4.04 29.22
CA ASP A 516 -22.34 2.80 29.36
C ASP A 516 -23.61 2.82 28.51
N ASN A 517 -23.68 1.96 27.49
CA ASN A 517 -24.86 1.76 26.67
C ASN A 517 -25.64 0.51 27.12
N GLN A 518 -26.32 0.63 28.25
CA GLN A 518 -27.23 -0.40 28.77
C GLN A 518 -26.53 -1.75 29.02
N SER A 519 -25.38 -1.75 29.71
CA SER A 519 -24.75 -3.00 30.15
C SER A 519 -25.68 -3.77 31.10
N GLU A 520 -25.81 -5.07 30.84
CA GLU A 520 -26.64 -6.01 31.62
C GLU A 520 -25.78 -6.96 32.46
N SER A 521 -24.53 -7.19 32.05
CA SER A 521 -23.56 -8.01 32.77
C SER A 521 -23.24 -7.40 34.12
N GLN A 522 -23.56 -8.14 35.19
CA GLN A 522 -23.28 -7.71 36.57
C GLN A 522 -21.81 -7.35 36.77
N GLU A 523 -20.88 -8.09 36.14
CA GLU A 523 -19.45 -7.79 36.21
C GLU A 523 -19.11 -6.40 35.66
N THR A 524 -19.74 -6.01 34.54
CA THR A 524 -19.51 -4.70 33.90
C THR A 524 -20.14 -3.60 34.75
N VAL A 525 -21.38 -3.81 35.21
CA VAL A 525 -22.10 -2.85 36.06
C VAL A 525 -21.34 -2.58 37.36
N ASP A 526 -20.87 -3.63 38.05
CA ASP A 526 -20.09 -3.50 39.28
C ASP A 526 -18.78 -2.74 39.03
N TYR A 527 -18.10 -3.02 37.91
CA TYR A 527 -16.88 -2.33 37.55
C TYR A 527 -17.10 -0.84 37.25
N LEU A 528 -18.13 -0.49 36.49
CA LEU A 528 -18.49 0.91 36.20
C LEU A 528 -18.86 1.70 37.46
N GLN A 529 -19.56 1.06 38.40
CA GLN A 529 -19.83 1.66 39.72
C GLN A 529 -18.53 1.90 40.50
N SER A 530 -17.60 0.94 40.47
CA SER A 530 -16.31 1.10 41.14
C SER A 530 -15.47 2.25 40.55
N LEU A 531 -15.47 2.43 39.22
CA LEU A 531 -14.79 3.54 38.55
C LEU A 531 -15.37 4.89 38.98
N SER A 532 -16.70 4.97 39.05
CA SER A 532 -17.40 6.18 39.49
C SER A 532 -17.06 6.56 40.94
N ALA A 533 -16.86 5.56 41.81
CA ALA A 533 -16.54 5.77 43.22
C ALA A 533 -15.08 6.13 43.49
N GLN A 534 -14.13 5.60 42.70
CA GLN A 534 -12.70 5.85 42.87
C GLN A 534 -12.28 7.26 42.41
N GLY A 535 -13.05 7.87 41.50
CA GLY A 535 -12.71 9.15 40.87
C GLY A 535 -11.65 8.99 39.78
N GLY A 536 -11.47 10.03 38.96
CA GLY A 536 -10.53 10.03 37.83
C GLY A 536 -11.10 9.51 36.50
N VAL A 537 -12.22 8.80 36.52
CA VAL A 537 -13.00 8.40 35.33
C VAL A 537 -14.44 8.89 35.48
N THR A 538 -14.96 9.55 34.45
CA THR A 538 -16.38 9.93 34.39
C THR A 538 -17.17 8.84 33.69
N VAL A 539 -18.15 8.24 34.36
CA VAL A 539 -19.05 7.26 33.76
C VAL A 539 -20.38 7.92 33.42
N LEU A 540 -20.76 7.91 32.15
CA LEU A 540 -22.03 8.43 31.65
C LEU A 540 -22.94 7.27 31.26
N LYS A 541 -24.25 7.41 31.51
CA LYS A 541 -25.26 6.48 31.02
C LYS A 541 -25.85 6.96 29.70
N TYR A 542 -26.02 6.03 28.76
CA TYR A 542 -26.66 6.28 27.47
C TYR A 542 -27.77 5.25 27.23
N ASP A 543 -28.99 5.63 27.62
CA ASP A 543 -30.17 4.75 27.64
C ASP A 543 -30.95 4.76 26.30
N PHE A 544 -30.24 4.63 25.18
CA PHE A 544 -30.82 4.55 23.84
C PHE A 544 -30.31 3.32 23.07
N PRO A 545 -30.96 2.92 21.96
CA PRO A 545 -30.43 1.86 21.09
C PRO A 545 -28.99 2.15 20.67
N PHE A 546 -28.20 1.07 20.50
CA PHE A 546 -26.79 1.19 20.13
C PHE A 546 -26.61 1.95 18.81
N ASN A 547 -25.92 3.08 18.91
CA ASN A 547 -25.47 3.91 17.81
C ASN A 547 -24.11 4.47 18.21
N TYR A 548 -23.04 3.94 17.63
CA TYR A 548 -21.67 4.31 17.96
C TYR A 548 -21.44 5.81 17.73
N SER A 549 -21.95 6.33 16.63
CA SER A 549 -21.85 7.75 16.28
C SER A 549 -22.54 8.64 17.31
N SER A 550 -23.78 8.33 17.69
CA SER A 550 -24.50 9.11 18.71
C SER A 550 -23.89 9.03 20.09
N ILE A 551 -23.39 7.86 20.50
CA ILE A 551 -22.76 7.68 21.82
C ILE A 551 -21.52 8.57 21.94
N ASN A 552 -20.68 8.59 20.90
CA ASN A 552 -19.49 9.44 20.86
C ASN A 552 -19.87 10.94 20.81
N ASN A 553 -20.82 11.32 19.94
CA ASN A 553 -21.32 12.71 19.88
C ASN A 553 -21.89 13.18 21.23
N PHE A 554 -22.59 12.30 21.95
CA PHE A 554 -23.11 12.57 23.29
C PHE A 554 -21.99 12.81 24.30
N ALA A 555 -20.96 11.95 24.34
CA ALA A 555 -19.82 12.10 25.25
C ALA A 555 -19.03 13.39 25.01
N VAL A 556 -18.86 13.81 23.76
CA VAL A 556 -18.14 15.05 23.42
C VAL A 556 -18.76 16.29 24.07
N LYS A 557 -20.07 16.28 24.37
CA LYS A 557 -20.75 17.39 25.09
C LYS A 557 -20.25 17.55 26.54
N TYR A 558 -19.68 16.50 27.12
CA TYR A 558 -19.11 16.48 28.47
C TYR A 558 -17.58 16.55 28.46
N ALA A 559 -16.95 16.49 27.28
CA ALA A 559 -15.51 16.52 27.12
C ALA A 559 -14.94 17.91 27.38
N SER A 560 -13.96 18.02 28.28
CA SER A 560 -13.30 19.28 28.60
C SER A 560 -11.99 19.51 27.83
N GLY A 561 -11.41 18.43 27.27
CA GLY A 561 -10.14 18.47 26.54
C GLY A 561 -10.20 19.20 25.20
N ASP A 562 -9.07 19.80 24.82
CA ASP A 562 -8.88 20.41 23.50
C ASP A 562 -8.62 19.34 22.42
N ILE A 563 -8.17 18.16 22.86
CA ILE A 563 -7.98 16.97 22.03
C ILE A 563 -8.97 15.90 22.46
N LEU A 564 -9.60 15.26 21.48
CA LEU A 564 -10.48 14.10 21.65
C LEU A 564 -9.73 12.84 21.21
N CYS A 565 -9.85 11.77 21.99
CA CYS A 565 -9.41 10.43 21.65
C CYS A 565 -10.61 9.48 21.70
N PHE A 566 -11.10 9.05 20.53
CA PHE A 566 -12.12 8.02 20.44
C PHE A 566 -11.44 6.65 20.51
N LEU A 567 -11.84 5.82 21.46
CA LEU A 567 -11.19 4.56 21.75
C LEU A 567 -12.25 3.48 22.04
N ASN A 568 -12.12 2.33 21.40
CA ASN A 568 -12.99 1.19 21.73
C ASN A 568 -12.63 0.59 23.10
N ASP A 569 -13.60 -0.03 23.75
CA ASP A 569 -13.45 -0.66 25.07
C ASP A 569 -12.61 -1.93 25.08
N ASP A 570 -12.27 -2.48 23.91
CA ASP A 570 -11.45 -3.67 23.70
C ASP A 570 -10.07 -3.38 23.10
N VAL A 571 -9.59 -2.14 23.30
CA VAL A 571 -8.24 -1.71 22.92
C VAL A 571 -7.31 -1.66 24.13
N GLU A 572 -6.06 -2.06 23.94
CA GLU A 572 -5.00 -2.00 24.94
C GLU A 572 -3.76 -1.33 24.36
N ALA A 573 -3.27 -0.30 25.04
CA ALA A 573 -2.02 0.36 24.66
C ALA A 573 -0.81 -0.56 24.89
N SER A 574 0.06 -0.70 23.89
CA SER A 574 1.28 -1.52 24.01
C SER A 574 2.47 -0.73 24.56
N GLU A 575 2.53 0.58 24.32
CA GLU A 575 3.71 1.42 24.57
C GLU A 575 3.33 2.70 25.34
N PRO A 576 4.06 3.12 26.39
CA PRO A 576 3.64 4.25 27.21
C PRO A 576 3.44 5.58 26.49
N ASN A 577 4.23 5.84 25.45
CA ASN A 577 4.24 7.12 24.75
C ASN A 577 3.23 7.19 23.58
N TRP A 578 2.38 6.18 23.39
CA TRP A 578 1.45 6.10 22.26
C TRP A 578 0.58 7.36 22.11
N LEU A 579 -0.01 7.85 23.21
CA LEU A 579 -0.89 9.01 23.17
C LEU A 579 -0.10 10.30 22.93
N LYS A 580 1.09 10.42 23.53
CA LYS A 580 2.01 11.55 23.30
C LYS A 580 2.37 11.67 21.82
N GLU A 581 2.69 10.56 21.18
CA GLU A 581 2.97 10.50 19.73
C GLU A 581 1.77 11.02 18.92
N MET A 582 0.58 10.46 19.15
CA MET A 582 -0.62 10.84 18.39
C MET A 582 -1.02 12.29 18.63
N VAL A 583 -0.95 12.78 19.86
CA VAL A 583 -1.29 14.18 20.21
C VAL A 583 -0.29 15.15 19.59
N SER A 584 1.00 14.81 19.52
CA SER A 584 2.00 15.67 18.87
C SER A 584 1.68 15.91 17.39
N HIS A 585 1.11 14.91 16.72
CA HIS A 585 0.63 15.05 15.35
C HIS A 585 -0.72 15.76 15.26
N ALA A 586 -1.68 15.46 16.14
CA ALA A 586 -3.00 16.10 16.13
C ALA A 586 -2.94 17.61 16.46
N TRP A 587 -1.90 18.03 17.19
CA TRP A 587 -1.67 19.44 17.50
C TRP A 587 -1.22 20.28 16.29
N ARG A 588 -0.73 19.63 15.23
CA ARG A 588 -0.31 20.32 14.00
C ARG A 588 -1.52 20.91 13.28
N PRO A 589 -1.54 22.22 12.95
CA PRO A 589 -2.72 22.89 12.39
C PRO A 589 -3.30 22.20 11.16
N GLU A 590 -2.44 21.67 10.30
CA GLU A 590 -2.81 21.06 9.02
C GLU A 590 -3.27 19.59 9.13
N ILE A 591 -3.18 18.98 10.32
CA ILE A 591 -3.66 17.62 10.60
C ILE A 591 -5.02 17.70 11.29
N GLY A 592 -5.98 16.93 10.78
CA GLY A 592 -7.35 16.91 11.29
C GLY A 592 -7.69 15.67 12.11
N ALA A 593 -7.06 14.52 11.83
CA ALA A 593 -7.19 13.30 12.63
C ALA A 593 -5.94 12.43 12.52
N VAL A 594 -5.67 11.67 13.58
CA VAL A 594 -4.51 10.78 13.72
C VAL A 594 -4.95 9.38 14.12
N GLY A 595 -4.50 8.37 13.38
CA GLY A 595 -4.74 6.95 13.66
C GLY A 595 -3.48 6.22 14.14
N ALA A 596 -3.70 5.23 14.99
CA ALA A 596 -2.66 4.34 15.52
C ALA A 596 -2.44 3.10 14.65
N LYS A 597 -1.31 2.40 14.83
CA LYS A 597 -1.12 1.03 14.37
C LYS A 597 -1.87 0.07 15.29
N LEU A 598 -2.90 -0.60 14.78
CA LEU A 598 -3.65 -1.59 15.55
C LEU A 598 -3.23 -3.00 15.16
N LEU A 599 -2.96 -3.82 16.17
CA LEU A 599 -2.64 -5.23 16.03
C LEU A 599 -3.80 -6.08 16.55
N TYR A 600 -4.03 -7.20 15.86
CA TYR A 600 -4.76 -8.31 16.45
C TYR A 600 -3.99 -8.90 17.65
N ALA A 601 -4.69 -9.64 18.51
CA ALA A 601 -4.09 -10.31 19.67
C ALA A 601 -2.90 -11.23 19.33
N ASP A 602 -2.85 -11.74 18.10
CA ASP A 602 -1.78 -12.61 17.59
C ASP A 602 -0.62 -11.83 16.94
N GLY A 603 -0.59 -10.50 17.07
CA GLY A 603 0.52 -9.66 16.61
C GLY A 603 0.51 -9.32 15.11
N PHE A 604 -0.54 -9.69 14.38
CA PHE A 604 -0.73 -9.28 12.99
C PHE A 604 -1.41 -7.92 12.90
N ILE A 605 -1.08 -7.15 11.87
CA ILE A 605 -1.67 -5.83 11.60
C ILE A 605 -3.17 -5.99 11.33
N GLN A 606 -3.97 -5.24 12.07
CA GLN A 606 -5.39 -5.03 11.82
C GLN A 606 -5.62 -3.70 11.10
N HIS A 607 -4.88 -2.65 11.48
CA HIS A 607 -4.99 -1.31 10.87
C HIS A 607 -3.63 -0.64 10.73
N ALA A 608 -3.32 -0.23 9.50
CA ALA A 608 -2.18 0.63 9.18
C ALA A 608 -2.59 1.79 8.23
N GLY A 609 -3.69 2.46 8.54
CA GLY A 609 -4.38 3.40 7.63
C GLY A 609 -5.57 2.75 6.90
N VAL A 610 -6.43 3.58 6.30
CA VAL A 610 -7.55 3.16 5.45
C VAL A 610 -7.40 3.75 4.05
N VAL A 611 -7.58 2.87 3.05
CA VAL A 611 -7.60 3.20 1.63
C VAL A 611 -9.04 3.10 1.12
N ILE A 612 -9.50 4.12 0.41
CA ILE A 612 -10.82 4.15 -0.21
C ILE A 612 -10.82 3.33 -1.50
N GLY A 613 -11.94 2.70 -1.81
CA GLY A 613 -12.13 1.86 -2.99
C GLY A 613 -11.78 0.39 -2.78
N ILE A 614 -11.02 0.03 -1.74
CA ILE A 614 -10.76 -1.40 -1.46
C ILE A 614 -12.09 -2.11 -1.17
N GLY A 615 -12.36 -3.19 -1.91
CA GLY A 615 -13.63 -3.92 -1.85
C GLY A 615 -14.85 -3.11 -2.32
N GLY A 616 -14.64 -1.98 -3.01
CA GLY A 616 -15.66 -1.02 -3.46
C GLY A 616 -16.06 0.04 -2.43
N PHE A 617 -15.46 0.02 -1.23
CA PHE A 617 -15.80 0.93 -0.14
C PHE A 617 -14.54 1.49 0.51
N ALA A 618 -14.02 0.80 1.53
CA ALA A 618 -12.82 1.18 2.25
C ALA A 618 -12.19 -0.08 2.87
N GLY A 619 -10.85 -0.13 2.92
CA GLY A 619 -10.10 -1.25 3.46
C GLY A 619 -8.88 -0.80 4.25
N HIS A 620 -8.49 -1.60 5.25
CA HIS A 620 -7.33 -1.31 6.09
C HIS A 620 -6.04 -1.72 5.37
N ALA A 621 -5.11 -0.79 5.19
CA ALA A 621 -3.83 -1.09 4.55
C ALA A 621 -3.02 -2.15 5.32
N HIS A 622 -2.34 -3.05 4.60
CA HIS A 622 -1.46 -4.11 5.12
C HIS A 622 -2.11 -5.05 6.13
N LYS A 623 -3.44 -5.18 6.09
CA LYS A 623 -4.18 -6.07 6.98
C LYS A 623 -3.64 -7.51 6.88
N LEU A 624 -3.49 -8.17 8.02
CA LEU A 624 -2.92 -9.51 8.21
C LEU A 624 -1.40 -9.62 7.97
N TYR A 625 -0.67 -8.52 7.79
CA TYR A 625 0.79 -8.59 7.74
C TYR A 625 1.34 -8.77 9.16
N PRO A 626 2.48 -9.46 9.35
CA PRO A 626 3.17 -9.44 10.64
C PRO A 626 3.47 -8.00 11.08
N SER A 627 3.39 -7.71 12.39
CA SER A 627 3.64 -6.35 12.91
C SER A 627 5.01 -5.78 12.51
N THR A 628 6.03 -6.64 12.35
CA THR A 628 7.40 -6.30 11.97
C THR A 628 7.62 -6.21 10.46
N HIS A 629 6.65 -6.62 9.64
CA HIS A 629 6.80 -6.57 8.19
C HIS A 629 6.79 -5.11 7.70
N PRO A 630 7.75 -4.69 6.85
CA PRO A 630 7.84 -3.30 6.39
C PRO A 630 6.66 -2.85 5.50
N GLY A 631 5.79 -3.77 5.11
CA GLY A 631 4.74 -3.56 4.11
C GLY A 631 5.29 -3.18 2.73
N TYR A 632 4.38 -2.78 1.84
CA TYR A 632 4.72 -2.28 0.50
C TYR A 632 5.56 -1.01 0.57
N ALA A 633 6.72 -1.01 -0.08
CA ALA A 633 7.67 0.12 -0.10
C ALA A 633 8.02 0.68 1.30
N GLY A 634 8.05 -0.17 2.33
CA GLY A 634 8.35 0.27 3.70
C GLY A 634 7.21 1.00 4.42
N ARG A 635 6.06 1.23 3.76
CA ARG A 635 4.98 2.09 4.27
C ARG A 635 4.36 1.62 5.58
N ALA A 636 4.41 0.34 5.96
CA ALA A 636 3.85 -0.11 7.24
C ALA A 636 4.71 0.30 8.48
N MET A 637 5.82 1.00 8.23
CA MET A 637 6.77 1.49 9.24
C MET A 637 7.03 2.99 9.15
N LEU A 638 6.28 3.72 8.31
CA LEU A 638 6.49 5.15 8.04
C LEU A 638 5.25 5.96 8.37
N THR A 639 5.46 7.11 9.03
CA THR A 639 4.40 8.10 9.24
C THR A 639 3.95 8.63 7.88
N GLN A 640 2.64 8.66 7.64
CA GLN A 640 2.13 9.07 6.34
C GLN A 640 0.68 9.55 6.40
N ASN A 641 0.26 10.20 5.34
CA ASN A 641 -1.14 10.54 5.15
C ASN A 641 -1.91 9.39 4.46
N PHE A 642 -3.15 9.20 4.90
CA PHE A 642 -4.14 8.29 4.31
C PHE A 642 -5.46 9.04 4.12
N SER A 643 -6.41 8.42 3.43
CA SER A 643 -7.74 9.01 3.25
C SER A 643 -8.61 8.92 4.50
N ALA A 644 -8.40 7.89 5.33
CA ALA A 644 -9.06 7.73 6.61
C ALA A 644 -8.22 6.90 7.60
N VAL A 645 -8.61 6.96 8.87
CA VAL A 645 -8.14 6.09 9.96
C VAL A 645 -9.34 5.57 10.74
N THR A 646 -9.17 4.51 11.51
CA THR A 646 -10.31 3.84 12.16
C THR A 646 -10.68 4.46 13.51
N GLY A 647 -11.98 4.42 13.84
CA GLY A 647 -12.53 4.86 15.11
C GLY A 647 -12.15 3.99 16.31
N ALA A 648 -11.54 2.82 16.11
CA ALA A 648 -11.05 2.01 17.22
C ALA A 648 -9.96 2.72 18.06
N CYS A 649 -9.17 3.58 17.42
CA CYS A 649 -8.30 4.56 18.10
C CYS A 649 -8.05 5.75 17.16
N LEU A 650 -8.76 6.86 17.39
CA LEU A 650 -8.69 8.08 16.58
C LEU A 650 -8.48 9.29 17.49
N VAL A 651 -7.42 10.06 17.26
CA VAL A 651 -7.11 11.28 17.99
C VAL A 651 -7.28 12.51 17.09
N MET A 652 -8.03 13.51 17.54
CA MET A 652 -8.23 14.75 16.78
C MET A 652 -8.48 15.95 17.68
N ARG A 653 -8.32 17.16 17.14
CA ARG A 653 -8.71 18.36 17.88
C ARG A 653 -10.23 18.48 17.98
N ARG A 654 -10.71 18.93 19.13
CA ARG A 654 -12.14 19.13 19.40
C ARG A 654 -12.75 20.18 18.47
N ASP A 655 -12.03 21.25 18.15
CA ASP A 655 -12.48 22.30 17.24
C ASP A 655 -12.71 21.77 15.82
N VAL A 656 -11.82 20.93 15.30
CA VAL A 656 -11.97 20.26 14.00
C VAL A 656 -13.18 19.33 14.00
N PHE A 657 -13.34 18.52 15.06
CA PHE A 657 -14.49 17.61 15.19
C PHE A 657 -15.82 18.37 15.15
N GLN A 658 -15.91 19.49 15.87
CA GLN A 658 -17.08 20.36 15.89
C GLN A 658 -17.30 21.04 14.54
N ALA A 659 -16.24 21.53 13.90
CA ALA A 659 -16.31 22.22 12.61
C ALA A 659 -16.87 21.35 11.48
N VAL A 660 -16.60 20.03 11.51
CA VAL A 660 -17.15 19.08 10.53
C VAL A 660 -18.50 18.50 10.92
N GLY A 661 -19.03 18.81 12.11
CA GLY A 661 -20.35 18.35 12.58
C GLY A 661 -20.35 17.01 13.32
N GLY A 662 -19.20 16.54 13.81
CA GLY A 662 -19.10 15.29 14.57
C GLY A 662 -19.33 14.03 13.73
N PHE A 663 -19.70 12.90 14.34
CA PHE A 663 -20.06 11.69 13.60
C PHE A 663 -21.47 11.79 13.00
N ASP A 664 -21.69 11.21 11.81
CA ASP A 664 -23.03 11.11 11.21
C ASP A 664 -23.82 9.98 11.89
N GLU A 665 -24.70 10.38 12.79
CA GLU A 665 -25.52 9.45 13.56
C GLU A 665 -26.78 8.97 12.85
N GLU A 666 -27.21 9.67 11.80
CA GLU A 666 -28.43 9.34 11.06
C GLU A 666 -28.16 8.27 10.01
N ASN A 667 -27.07 8.43 9.24
CA ASN A 667 -26.77 7.57 8.09
C ASN A 667 -25.76 6.46 8.43
N LEU A 668 -24.87 6.69 9.41
CA LEU A 668 -23.74 5.81 9.72
C LEU A 668 -23.68 5.45 11.21
N PRO A 669 -24.70 4.78 11.77
CA PRO A 669 -24.75 4.48 13.20
C PRO A 669 -23.67 3.50 13.69
N VAL A 670 -23.10 2.65 12.82
CA VAL A 670 -22.21 1.53 13.25
C VAL A 670 -21.00 1.32 12.34
N ALA A 671 -21.17 1.36 11.02
CA ALA A 671 -20.09 1.12 10.05
C ALA A 671 -19.77 2.40 9.27
N PHE A 672 -18.50 2.53 8.85
CA PHE A 672 -17.99 3.65 8.04
C PHE A 672 -18.09 5.06 8.65
N ASN A 673 -18.57 5.21 9.89
CA ASN A 673 -18.65 6.52 10.55
C ASN A 673 -17.29 7.21 10.68
N ASP A 674 -16.24 6.44 10.94
CA ASP A 674 -14.85 6.88 11.00
C ASP A 674 -14.31 7.30 9.63
N VAL A 675 -14.65 6.53 8.59
CA VAL A 675 -14.31 6.84 7.20
C VAL A 675 -14.98 8.13 6.75
N ASP A 676 -16.29 8.27 6.95
CA ASP A 676 -17.05 9.48 6.62
C ASP A 676 -16.53 10.72 7.36
N LEU A 677 -16.27 10.60 8.68
CA LEU A 677 -15.68 11.68 9.46
C LEU A 677 -14.33 12.12 8.86
N CYS A 678 -13.45 11.18 8.55
CA CYS A 678 -12.15 11.49 7.93
C CYS A 678 -12.30 12.15 6.55
N LEU A 679 -13.26 11.71 5.73
CA LEU A 679 -13.52 12.30 4.42
C LEU A 679 -14.06 13.74 4.53
N ARG A 680 -14.95 14.04 5.49
CA ARG A 680 -15.39 15.42 5.78
C ARG A 680 -14.25 16.30 6.32
N VAL A 681 -13.40 15.76 7.18
CA VAL A 681 -12.19 16.45 7.66
C VAL A 681 -11.26 16.81 6.49
N ARG A 682 -11.15 15.94 5.48
CA ARG A 682 -10.40 16.24 4.25
C ARG A 682 -11.07 17.28 3.37
N GLU A 683 -12.39 17.22 3.19
CA GLU A 683 -13.15 18.26 2.49
C GLU A 683 -12.97 19.64 3.14
N ALA A 684 -12.80 19.69 4.46
CA ALA A 684 -12.48 20.91 5.21
C ALA A 684 -11.01 21.38 5.08
N GLY A 685 -10.18 20.69 4.29
CA GLY A 685 -8.80 21.08 3.98
C GLY A 685 -7.73 20.51 4.92
N TYR A 686 -8.09 19.63 5.85
CA TYR A 686 -7.13 18.97 6.74
C TYR A 686 -6.61 17.66 6.16
N ARG A 687 -5.44 17.23 6.63
CA ARG A 687 -4.88 15.90 6.32
C ARG A 687 -5.17 14.91 7.43
N ILE A 688 -5.39 13.66 7.05
CA ILE A 688 -5.48 12.53 7.99
C ILE A 688 -4.10 11.88 8.05
N LEU A 689 -3.61 11.63 9.26
CA LEU A 689 -2.29 11.07 9.48
C LEU A 689 -2.41 9.71 10.17
N TRP A 690 -1.52 8.79 9.79
CA TRP A 690 -1.32 7.54 10.50
C TRP A 690 0.13 7.45 10.95
N THR A 691 0.35 7.02 12.20
CA THR A 691 1.69 6.83 12.76
C THR A 691 1.93 5.37 13.15
N PRO A 692 3.05 4.76 12.71
CA PRO A 692 3.45 3.42 13.14
C PRO A 692 3.99 3.39 14.58
N TYR A 693 4.24 4.56 15.18
CA TYR A 693 4.91 4.70 16.48
C TYR A 693 3.93 4.77 17.68
N ALA A 694 2.62 4.68 17.41
CA ALA A 694 1.59 4.41 18.41
C ALA A 694 1.00 3.01 18.12
N VAL A 695 1.42 2.01 18.89
CA VAL A 695 1.00 0.61 18.69
C VAL A 695 0.04 0.19 19.80
N LEU A 696 -1.13 -0.32 19.41
CA LEU A 696 -2.14 -0.83 20.33
C LEU A 696 -2.66 -2.18 19.85
N TYR A 697 -3.07 -3.02 20.79
CA TYR A 697 -3.81 -4.25 20.50
C TYR A 697 -5.30 -3.97 20.51
N HIS A 698 -6.02 -4.53 19.56
CA HIS A 698 -7.48 -4.45 19.48
C HIS A 698 -8.03 -5.88 19.40
N TYR A 699 -8.76 -6.29 20.44
CA TYR A 699 -9.20 -7.67 20.66
C TYR A 699 -10.46 -8.07 19.89
N GLU A 700 -10.73 -7.35 18.78
CA GLU A 700 -11.89 -7.49 17.88
C GLU A 700 -12.25 -8.97 17.63
N SER A 701 -13.28 -9.46 18.30
CA SER A 701 -14.00 -10.76 18.11
C SER A 701 -15.01 -11.04 19.22
N TYR A 702 -14.92 -10.36 20.37
CA TYR A 702 -15.76 -10.67 21.54
C TYR A 702 -17.07 -9.88 21.63
N SER A 703 -17.12 -8.61 21.24
CA SER A 703 -18.32 -7.76 21.41
C SER A 703 -19.20 -7.64 20.15
N ARG A 704 -18.60 -7.57 18.96
CA ARG A 704 -19.34 -7.11 17.76
C ARG A 704 -20.21 -8.19 17.10
N GLY A 705 -19.78 -9.46 17.14
CA GLY A 705 -20.33 -10.52 16.29
C GLY A 705 -20.23 -10.15 14.80
N ASP A 706 -20.49 -11.10 13.89
CA ASP A 706 -20.49 -10.80 12.46
C ASP A 706 -21.75 -9.97 12.10
N ASP A 707 -21.61 -8.82 11.44
CA ASP A 707 -22.73 -7.99 10.96
C ASP A 707 -23.63 -8.77 9.96
N GLN A 708 -23.20 -9.96 9.53
CA GLN A 708 -23.97 -10.91 8.73
C GLN A 708 -24.95 -11.79 9.55
N MET A 709 -24.93 -11.75 10.89
CA MET A 709 -25.63 -12.73 11.73
C MET A 709 -27.16 -12.59 11.75
N SER A 710 -27.72 -11.39 11.56
CA SER A 710 -29.18 -11.17 11.52
C SER A 710 -29.63 -10.44 10.25
N SER A 711 -30.92 -10.55 9.88
CA SER A 711 -31.51 -9.79 8.76
C SER A 711 -31.41 -8.28 8.98
N GLU A 712 -31.65 -7.82 10.21
CA GLU A 712 -31.62 -6.41 10.59
C GLU A 712 -30.21 -5.81 10.48
N LYS A 713 -29.18 -6.48 11.05
CA LYS A 713 -27.78 -6.02 10.96
C LYS A 713 -27.31 -5.93 9.50
N ARG A 714 -27.68 -6.90 8.67
CA ARG A 714 -27.39 -6.87 7.21
C ARG A 714 -28.11 -5.74 6.49
N ALA A 715 -29.38 -5.50 6.82
CA ALA A 715 -30.15 -4.41 6.22
C ALA A 715 -29.54 -3.04 6.56
N ARG A 716 -29.20 -2.82 7.84
CA ARG A 716 -28.48 -1.62 8.31
C ARG A 716 -27.15 -1.44 7.55
N PHE A 717 -26.30 -2.46 7.55
CA PHE A 717 -24.99 -2.40 6.89
C PHE A 717 -25.09 -2.14 5.37
N ASN A 718 -26.12 -2.67 4.72
CA ASN A 718 -26.39 -2.34 3.32
C ASN A 718 -26.84 -0.89 3.13
N GLY A 719 -27.63 -0.32 4.06
CA GLY A 719 -27.97 1.11 4.08
C GLY A 719 -26.73 1.99 4.21
N GLU A 720 -25.86 1.69 5.18
CA GLU A 720 -24.58 2.41 5.40
C GLU A 720 -23.69 2.34 4.15
N LYS A 721 -23.61 1.18 3.49
CA LYS A 721 -22.92 1.03 2.19
C LYS A 721 -23.54 1.89 1.09
N SER A 722 -24.87 1.91 0.99
CA SER A 722 -25.56 2.71 -0.01
C SER A 722 -25.28 4.20 0.20
N PHE A 723 -25.23 4.66 1.44
CA PHE A 723 -24.83 6.03 1.77
C PHE A 723 -23.39 6.33 1.34
N MET A 724 -22.43 5.46 1.64
CA MET A 724 -21.03 5.66 1.23
C MET A 724 -20.90 5.77 -0.30
N LEU A 725 -21.61 4.93 -1.05
CA LEU A 725 -21.62 5.00 -2.52
C LEU A 725 -22.30 6.27 -3.05
N SER A 726 -23.39 6.73 -2.42
CA SER A 726 -24.13 7.89 -2.90
C SER A 726 -23.48 9.21 -2.54
N ARG A 727 -22.91 9.35 -1.34
CA ARG A 727 -22.29 10.59 -0.83
C ARG A 727 -20.83 10.73 -1.26
N TRP A 728 -20.07 9.64 -1.22
CA TRP A 728 -18.62 9.67 -1.39
C TRP A 728 -18.14 9.01 -2.69
N HIS A 729 -19.04 8.32 -3.41
CA HIS A 729 -18.70 7.61 -4.64
C HIS A 729 -17.47 6.70 -4.45
N THR A 730 -17.42 5.97 -3.32
CA THR A 730 -16.23 5.20 -2.92
C THR A 730 -15.76 4.16 -3.92
N ASP A 731 -16.63 3.75 -4.85
CA ASP A 731 -16.33 2.83 -5.95
C ASP A 731 -15.65 3.50 -7.16
N GLN A 732 -15.66 4.83 -7.22
CA GLN A 732 -15.13 5.67 -8.30
C GLN A 732 -14.07 6.66 -7.82
N LEU A 733 -14.03 6.94 -6.52
CA LEU A 733 -13.07 7.85 -5.92
C LEU A 733 -11.65 7.33 -6.11
N ASP A 734 -10.78 8.16 -6.68
CA ASP A 734 -9.36 7.89 -6.73
C ASP A 734 -8.70 8.36 -5.43
N ASP A 735 -8.10 7.43 -4.69
CA ASP A 735 -7.47 7.72 -3.40
C ASP A 735 -6.05 8.24 -3.66
N PRO A 736 -5.72 9.51 -3.36
CA PRO A 736 -4.42 10.10 -3.68
C PRO A 736 -3.26 9.40 -2.96
N TYR A 737 -3.53 8.69 -1.87
CA TYR A 737 -2.51 7.99 -1.09
C TYR A 737 -2.32 6.53 -1.52
N TYR A 738 -3.00 6.08 -2.58
CA TYR A 738 -2.95 4.73 -3.10
C TYR A 738 -2.82 4.70 -4.63
N ASN A 739 -1.71 4.17 -5.14
CA ASN A 739 -1.40 4.24 -6.57
C ASN A 739 -2.40 3.43 -7.42
N GLU A 740 -2.73 3.97 -8.59
CA GLU A 740 -3.67 3.41 -9.57
C GLU A 740 -3.25 2.05 -10.14
N ASN A 741 -1.95 1.72 -10.09
CA ASN A 741 -1.38 0.43 -10.51
C ASN A 741 -1.60 -0.68 -9.47
N LEU A 742 -2.05 -0.35 -8.26
CA LEU A 742 -2.27 -1.30 -7.18
C LEU A 742 -3.72 -1.77 -7.10
N THR A 743 -3.93 -3.00 -6.66
CA THR A 743 -5.25 -3.63 -6.59
C THR A 743 -6.17 -2.98 -5.55
N LEU A 744 -7.45 -2.83 -5.88
CA LEU A 744 -8.50 -2.51 -4.90
C LEU A 744 -9.30 -3.74 -4.47
N ASP A 745 -8.91 -4.94 -4.91
CA ASP A 745 -9.60 -6.16 -4.51
C ASP A 745 -9.12 -6.69 -3.14
N ARG A 746 -7.96 -6.20 -2.68
CA ARG A 746 -7.23 -6.69 -1.49
C ARG A 746 -6.48 -5.58 -0.77
N GLU A 747 -6.15 -5.83 0.49
CA GLU A 747 -5.39 -4.98 1.39
C GLU A 747 -3.85 -5.11 1.28
N ASP A 748 -3.35 -5.87 0.28
CA ASP A 748 -1.96 -6.34 0.19
C ASP A 748 -1.05 -5.52 -0.75
N PHE A 749 -1.56 -4.45 -1.37
CA PHE A 749 -0.80 -3.59 -2.29
C PHE A 749 -0.19 -4.37 -3.46
N THR A 750 -0.79 -5.48 -3.87
CA THR A 750 -0.33 -6.21 -5.06
C THR A 750 -0.73 -5.48 -6.35
N ILE A 751 0.00 -5.75 -7.44
CA ILE A 751 -0.28 -5.15 -8.75
C ILE A 751 -1.70 -5.50 -9.20
N ALA A 752 -2.45 -4.48 -9.60
CA ALA A 752 -3.77 -4.66 -10.18
C ALA A 752 -3.68 -5.47 -11.47
N ASN A 753 -4.59 -6.44 -11.63
CA ASN A 753 -4.71 -7.14 -12.92
C ASN A 753 -5.06 -6.20 -14.09
N PHE A 754 -5.62 -5.04 -13.75
CA PHE A 754 -6.01 -3.97 -14.65
C PHE A 754 -5.87 -2.65 -13.87
N PRO A 755 -4.70 -2.01 -13.95
CA PRO A 755 -4.48 -0.67 -13.40
C PRO A 755 -5.60 0.31 -13.74
N ARG A 756 -5.83 1.30 -12.88
CA ARG A 756 -6.82 2.37 -13.09
C ARG A 756 -6.31 3.51 -13.98
N ILE A 757 -5.05 3.42 -14.40
CA ILE A 757 -4.44 4.36 -15.34
C ILE A 757 -5.09 4.27 -16.73
N TYR A 758 -5.18 5.40 -17.42
CA TYR A 758 -5.59 5.49 -18.82
C TYR A 758 -4.44 6.04 -19.66
N ASP A 759 -4.35 5.61 -20.91
CA ASP A 759 -3.41 6.14 -21.89
C ASP A 759 -4.00 7.41 -22.50
N PRO A 760 -3.48 8.62 -22.20
CA PRO A 760 -4.13 9.87 -22.59
C PRO A 760 -4.29 10.03 -24.10
N TRP A 761 -3.39 9.42 -24.89
CA TRP A 761 -3.43 9.45 -26.36
C TRP A 761 -4.51 8.55 -26.97
N ARG A 762 -5.13 7.64 -26.19
CA ARG A 762 -6.18 6.71 -26.67
C ARG A 762 -7.59 7.19 -26.37
N VAL A 763 -7.75 8.23 -25.55
CA VAL A 763 -9.06 8.80 -25.23
C VAL A 763 -9.46 9.69 -26.39
N LYS A 764 -10.40 9.21 -27.23
CA LYS A 764 -11.07 10.08 -28.19
C LYS A 764 -11.83 11.13 -27.39
N VAL A 765 -11.41 12.39 -27.50
CA VAL A 765 -12.20 13.53 -27.06
C VAL A 765 -13.53 13.44 -27.82
N GLU A 766 -14.62 13.14 -27.12
CA GLU A 766 -15.98 13.18 -27.68
C GLU A 766 -16.40 14.60 -28.03
#